data_AF-A0A8H3HQH6-F1
#
_entry.id   AF-A0A8H3HQH6-F1
#
_cell.length_a   1.000
_cell.length_b   1.000
_cell.length_c   1.000
_cell.angle_alpha   90.00
_cell.angle_beta   90.00
_cell.angle_gamma   90.00
#
_symmetry.space_group_name_H-M   'P 1'
#
loop_
_entity.id
_entity.type
_entity.pdbx_description
1 polymer ?
#
loop_
_entity_poly.entity_id
_entity_poly.type
_entity_poly.pdbx_seq_one_letter_code
_entity_poly.pdbx_strand_id
1 'polypeptide(L)'
;MLTRIPFVSLTLLVVSVNAASNLSDSHAARRMHRRTPNNDKKVILQMFGWNWNSIAEECMQFLGPAGVGFVQVNPPQEHLAGDQWWVDYQAVSYQLQSKRGSRSEFAAMVGKCKGAGVKVIVDTIWNHMAGVDNGVGTAGTQFSHYDYPGLYSWNDFHHCGLTNNDDIQNWGDTEQIWNCELSNLADLNSNSEYVQAKLADFTNDLLSLGVDGLRLDAAKHIHPWDIGQVFNRLSRKPDYITQEIVDTSGSMVGMYTNIGDIQEFRYPEALRDAFGGNGIAGLRGIENRGWLASSSANVFVTNHDQERGGNALTYKSGNTYTLAHVFMLSYPYGTPTILSSYTFDNNDAGAPNGAYGTCYGAGGVNGWLCQHRWTPIAGMIGFYNQVGTAALTNWDQGSDQQIAFGRGDAGFVAINNEDWEWTHTFQTSLPSGTYCDVASGNKEGSNCTGGKVTISNGSLSVTIPGRSAVAYHIAPRMSRRAPNNDKKVVVQMFGWNWNSIAEECVNFLGPAGVGFVQVNPPQEHLSGDQWWVDYQAVSYQLQSKRGSRSEFAAMIGKCKNAGVKVSVGASNAGTQFSHYNYPGLYSWNDFHHCGKSDNDDIQNWGDRDQLWNCELVNLADLNTGSSYVQDKLAAFTNDLLNLGVDGLRLDAAKHMDPDDIRAVKNKLVRPPSYITQEIVDTGGSMVGMYTDIGDVQEFRYPEALKAAFEGGGIAGLRGIENRGWLASNSANVFVTNHDQERGGNALSYKSGNTYTLAHVFMLSYPYGTPTVLSSYNFDNNDAGAPNGAYGTCNGAGGANGWLCQHRWTAIAGMIGFYNQAGTTGVTSWVQGSNQQIAFGRGSASFVAINNEDGEWTHAFQTSLPSGTYRNVAGDGQITVSNGSFTATVPSRSAVAYHVGAKN
;
A
#
# COMPACT_ATOMS: atom_id res chain seq x y z
N MET A 1 -3.56 -36.24 61.63
CA MET A 1 -3.06 -34.91 61.20
C MET A 1 -3.30 -34.79 59.69
N LEU A 2 -3.23 -33.58 59.11
CA LEU A 2 -3.48 -33.28 57.68
C LEU A 2 -4.96 -33.38 57.18
N THR A 3 -5.62 -32.22 57.30
CA THR A 3 -6.70 -31.63 56.45
C THR A 3 -6.27 -31.51 54.95
N ARG A 4 -7.06 -31.21 53.89
CA ARG A 4 -8.48 -30.91 53.51
C ARG A 4 -8.46 -30.75 51.94
N ILE A 5 -9.50 -30.73 51.09
CA ILE A 5 -10.94 -31.10 51.06
C ILE A 5 -11.34 -31.29 49.55
N PRO A 6 -12.32 -32.15 49.18
CA PRO A 6 -12.86 -32.27 47.81
C PRO A 6 -14.31 -31.74 47.62
N PHE A 7 -14.94 -31.99 46.45
CA PHE A 7 -16.19 -31.41 45.90
C PHE A 7 -16.03 -29.96 45.36
N VAL A 8 -16.74 -29.46 44.35
CA VAL A 8 -18.07 -29.73 43.71
C VAL A 8 -17.87 -29.65 42.16
N SER A 9 -18.40 -30.47 41.22
CA SER A 9 -19.65 -31.25 41.01
C SER A 9 -20.83 -30.44 40.42
N LEU A 10 -21.06 -30.52 39.09
CA LEU A 10 -22.25 -29.90 38.46
C LEU A 10 -22.71 -30.64 37.19
N THR A 11 -23.86 -31.32 37.25
CA THR A 11 -24.64 -31.83 36.10
C THR A 11 -26.07 -32.16 36.56
N LEU A 12 -27.01 -32.34 35.62
CA LEU A 12 -28.47 -32.55 35.80
C LEU A 12 -29.22 -31.23 36.18
N LEU A 13 -30.49 -31.00 35.81
CA LEU A 13 -31.52 -31.90 35.24
C LEU A 13 -32.52 -31.14 34.32
N VAL A 14 -32.98 -31.76 33.20
CA VAL A 14 -34.32 -31.67 32.54
C VAL A 14 -34.90 -30.26 32.20
N VAL A 15 -35.39 -29.99 30.98
CA VAL A 15 -36.56 -30.64 30.35
C VAL A 15 -36.33 -31.07 28.90
N SER A 16 -36.82 -32.27 28.56
CA SER A 16 -37.21 -32.65 27.20
C SER A 16 -38.61 -33.28 27.23
N VAL A 17 -39.54 -32.75 26.44
CA VAL A 17 -40.84 -33.36 26.13
C VAL A 17 -41.13 -33.13 24.66
N ASN A 18 -41.34 -34.20 23.90
CA ASN A 18 -41.67 -34.11 22.48
C ASN A 18 -43.16 -33.77 22.29
N ALA A 19 -43.43 -32.73 21.50
CA ALA A 19 -44.69 -32.54 20.80
C ALA A 19 -44.36 -32.05 19.39
N ALA A 20 -44.49 -32.91 18.38
CA ALA A 20 -44.10 -32.62 17.02
C ALA A 20 -45.29 -32.11 16.20
N SER A 21 -45.12 -30.97 15.51
CA SER A 21 -45.41 -30.83 14.07
C SER A 21 -45.24 -29.38 13.57
N ASN A 22 -44.50 -29.24 12.45
CA ASN A 22 -44.55 -28.17 11.44
C ASN A 22 -43.37 -27.17 11.36
N LEU A 23 -42.34 -27.61 10.62
CA LEU A 23 -41.74 -26.92 9.47
C LEU A 23 -41.63 -25.38 9.50
N SER A 24 -40.43 -24.88 9.76
CA SER A 24 -39.84 -23.75 9.03
C SER A 24 -38.32 -23.82 9.10
N ASP A 25 -37.64 -23.87 7.96
CA ASP A 25 -36.17 -23.92 7.94
C ASP A 25 -35.55 -22.58 8.35
N SER A 26 -34.55 -22.65 9.25
CA SER A 26 -33.74 -21.49 9.63
C SER A 26 -32.30 -21.87 9.95
N HIS A 27 -31.69 -22.72 9.12
CA HIS A 27 -30.24 -22.93 9.10
C HIS A 27 -29.54 -21.66 8.56
N ALA A 28 -29.38 -20.67 9.44
CA ALA A 28 -28.75 -19.40 9.12
C ALA A 28 -27.25 -19.60 8.84
N ALA A 29 -26.92 -19.85 7.57
CA ALA A 29 -25.55 -19.98 7.09
C ALA A 29 -24.72 -18.75 7.52
N ARG A 30 -23.57 -19.00 8.16
CA ARG A 30 -22.67 -17.93 8.61
C ARG A 30 -22.15 -17.17 7.38
N ARG A 31 -22.64 -15.95 7.17
CA ARG A 31 -22.13 -15.02 6.15
C ARG A 31 -20.61 -14.96 6.21
N MET A 32 -19.93 -15.45 5.17
CA MET A 32 -18.50 -15.23 5.01
C MET A 32 -18.28 -13.73 4.75
N HIS A 33 -17.59 -13.05 5.66
CA HIS A 33 -17.49 -11.60 5.60
C HIS A 33 -16.49 -11.19 4.51
N ARG A 34 -16.99 -10.52 3.47
CA ARG A 34 -16.26 -10.10 2.28
C ARG A 34 -15.03 -9.25 2.65
N ARG A 35 -13.88 -9.59 2.09
CA ARG A 35 -12.74 -8.66 1.96
C ARG A 35 -12.57 -8.34 0.47
N THR A 36 -12.95 -7.12 0.08
CA THR A 36 -12.42 -6.54 -1.15
C THR A 36 -10.90 -6.37 -1.03
N PRO A 37 -10.14 -6.34 -2.14
CA PRO A 37 -8.69 -6.20 -2.10
C PRO A 37 -8.19 -5.07 -1.19
N ASN A 38 -7.38 -5.43 -0.20
CA ASN A 38 -6.89 -4.51 0.85
C ASN A 38 -5.56 -3.83 0.43
N ASN A 39 -5.59 -3.20 -0.75
CA ASN A 39 -4.60 -2.27 -1.31
C ASN A 39 -5.39 -1.18 -2.06
N ASP A 40 -4.88 0.05 -2.13
CA ASP A 40 -5.55 1.14 -2.87
C ASP A 40 -5.63 0.89 -4.40
N LYS A 41 -4.80 -0.03 -4.90
CA LYS A 41 -4.78 -0.50 -6.30
C LYS A 41 -5.75 -1.67 -6.50
N LYS A 42 -6.77 -1.51 -7.35
CA LYS A 42 -7.75 -2.58 -7.67
C LYS A 42 -7.79 -3.04 -9.12
N VAL A 43 -7.13 -2.35 -10.05
CA VAL A 43 -7.16 -2.73 -11.47
C VAL A 43 -6.51 -4.10 -11.67
N ILE A 44 -7.17 -4.98 -12.43
CA ILE A 44 -6.72 -6.32 -12.78
C ILE A 44 -6.28 -6.32 -14.25
N LEU A 45 -5.15 -6.96 -14.57
CA LEU A 45 -4.69 -7.17 -15.94
C LEU A 45 -4.73 -8.66 -16.30
N GLN A 46 -5.60 -9.06 -17.24
CA GLN A 46 -5.60 -10.42 -17.80
C GLN A 46 -4.51 -10.49 -18.88
N MET A 47 -3.36 -11.08 -18.55
CA MET A 47 -2.20 -11.22 -19.43
C MET A 47 -2.34 -12.48 -20.29
N PHE A 48 -3.29 -12.44 -21.23
CA PHE A 48 -3.81 -13.64 -21.88
C PHE A 48 -2.83 -14.26 -22.89
N GLY A 49 -2.49 -15.53 -22.65
CA GLY A 49 -1.58 -16.33 -23.48
C GLY A 49 -0.09 -16.11 -23.21
N TRP A 50 0.26 -15.16 -22.35
CA TRP A 50 1.66 -14.78 -22.08
C TRP A 50 2.43 -15.90 -21.36
N ASN A 51 3.73 -16.05 -21.67
CA ASN A 51 4.61 -16.95 -20.93
C ASN A 51 5.02 -16.35 -19.57
N TRP A 52 5.36 -17.20 -18.60
CA TRP A 52 5.66 -16.77 -17.22
C TRP A 52 6.79 -15.75 -17.12
N ASN A 53 7.88 -15.93 -17.87
CA ASN A 53 9.05 -15.04 -17.80
C ASN A 53 8.73 -13.62 -18.29
N SER A 54 7.88 -13.49 -19.31
CA SER A 54 7.43 -12.20 -19.82
C SER A 54 6.43 -11.51 -18.88
N ILE A 55 5.51 -12.25 -18.24
CA ILE A 55 4.64 -11.69 -17.18
C ILE A 55 5.49 -11.21 -16.00
N ALA A 56 6.46 -12.01 -15.57
CA ALA A 56 7.37 -11.71 -14.46
C ALA A 56 8.13 -10.39 -14.68
N GLU A 57 8.55 -10.13 -15.92
CA GLU A 57 9.28 -8.93 -16.31
C GLU A 57 8.36 -7.73 -16.52
N GLU A 58 7.21 -7.91 -17.18
CA GLU A 58 6.20 -6.85 -17.36
C GLU A 58 5.64 -6.36 -16.02
N CYS A 59 5.55 -7.25 -15.02
CA CYS A 59 5.27 -6.92 -13.63
C CYS A 59 6.25 -5.88 -13.06
N MET A 60 7.55 -6.07 -13.27
CA MET A 60 8.60 -5.19 -12.78
C MET A 60 8.67 -3.88 -13.59
N GLN A 61 8.63 -3.97 -14.92
CA GLN A 61 8.86 -2.84 -15.81
C GLN A 61 7.66 -1.90 -15.94
N PHE A 62 6.43 -2.41 -15.82
CA PHE A 62 5.24 -1.61 -16.10
C PHE A 62 4.09 -1.81 -15.10
N LEU A 63 3.64 -3.04 -14.82
CA LEU A 63 2.39 -3.23 -14.05
C LEU A 63 2.50 -2.67 -12.62
N GLY A 64 3.59 -2.97 -11.91
CA GLY A 64 3.88 -2.41 -10.58
C GLY A 64 3.95 -0.88 -10.58
N PRO A 65 4.83 -0.27 -11.40
CA PRO A 65 4.95 1.18 -11.59
C PRO A 65 3.64 1.90 -11.98
N ALA A 66 2.90 1.36 -12.96
CA ALA A 66 1.66 1.96 -13.49
C ALA A 66 0.49 1.92 -12.50
N GLY A 67 0.57 1.10 -11.45
CA GLY A 67 -0.46 1.03 -10.41
C GLY A 67 -1.41 -0.16 -10.50
N VAL A 68 -1.04 -1.23 -11.19
CA VAL A 68 -1.84 -2.46 -11.26
C VAL A 68 -1.95 -3.10 -9.86
N GLY A 69 -3.16 -3.57 -9.52
CA GLY A 69 -3.42 -4.29 -8.27
C GLY A 69 -3.14 -5.79 -8.40
N PHE A 70 -3.63 -6.40 -9.49
CA PHE A 70 -3.45 -7.82 -9.78
C PHE A 70 -3.11 -8.08 -11.26
N VAL A 71 -2.39 -9.16 -11.52
CA VAL A 71 -2.30 -9.80 -12.83
C VAL A 71 -3.08 -11.12 -12.79
N GLN A 72 -4.02 -11.33 -13.72
CA GLN A 72 -4.62 -12.63 -14.00
C GLN A 72 -3.78 -13.33 -15.07
N VAL A 73 -3.40 -14.59 -14.80
CA VAL A 73 -2.57 -15.42 -15.67
C VAL A 73 -3.32 -16.68 -16.09
N ASN A 74 -3.02 -17.21 -17.27
CA ASN A 74 -3.61 -18.43 -17.83
C ASN A 74 -3.52 -19.65 -16.89
N PRO A 75 -4.33 -20.70 -17.12
CA PRO A 75 -4.26 -21.94 -16.35
C PRO A 75 -2.85 -22.55 -16.35
N PRO A 76 -2.21 -22.75 -15.18
CA PRO A 76 -0.80 -23.12 -15.11
C PRO A 76 -0.53 -24.63 -15.12
N GLN A 77 -1.57 -25.44 -14.97
CA GLN A 77 -1.50 -26.89 -14.92
C GLN A 77 -1.26 -27.55 -16.29
N GLU A 78 -1.03 -28.85 -16.30
CA GLU A 78 -0.91 -29.64 -17.53
C GLU A 78 -2.29 -29.73 -18.19
N HIS A 79 -2.31 -29.37 -19.47
CA HIS A 79 -3.51 -29.29 -20.28
C HIS A 79 -3.27 -29.99 -21.63
N LEU A 80 -4.30 -30.13 -22.45
CA LEU A 80 -4.22 -30.80 -23.75
C LEU A 80 -3.12 -30.16 -24.63
N ALA A 81 -2.32 -31.00 -25.28
CA ALA A 81 -1.28 -30.55 -26.19
C ALA A 81 -1.89 -29.99 -27.50
N GLY A 82 -1.63 -28.71 -27.79
CA GLY A 82 -2.08 -28.03 -28.99
C GLY A 82 -1.72 -26.55 -28.99
N ASP A 83 -1.71 -25.92 -30.17
CA ASP A 83 -1.35 -24.50 -30.31
C ASP A 83 -2.52 -23.56 -29.96
N GLN A 84 -3.75 -23.98 -30.27
CA GLN A 84 -5.00 -23.25 -30.06
C GLN A 84 -5.10 -22.70 -28.63
N TRP A 85 -5.77 -21.57 -28.44
CA TRP A 85 -5.80 -20.94 -27.11
C TRP A 85 -6.61 -21.75 -26.11
N TRP A 86 -7.73 -22.35 -26.54
CA TRP A 86 -8.66 -23.06 -25.67
C TRP A 86 -8.14 -24.40 -25.13
N VAL A 87 -7.04 -24.96 -25.66
CA VAL A 87 -6.45 -26.16 -25.05
C VAL A 87 -5.83 -25.87 -23.68
N ASP A 88 -5.52 -24.61 -23.34
CA ASP A 88 -5.16 -24.21 -21.97
C ASP A 88 -6.29 -24.54 -20.97
N TYR A 89 -7.53 -24.55 -21.46
CA TYR A 89 -8.74 -24.78 -20.67
C TYR A 89 -9.16 -26.26 -20.64
N GLN A 90 -8.39 -27.14 -21.27
CA GLN A 90 -8.65 -28.59 -21.26
C GLN A 90 -7.64 -29.30 -20.36
N ALA A 91 -7.92 -29.36 -19.06
CA ALA A 91 -7.02 -29.93 -18.05
C ALA A 91 -6.76 -31.44 -18.27
N VAL A 92 -5.51 -31.87 -18.02
CA VAL A 92 -5.06 -33.27 -18.12
C VAL A 92 -4.43 -33.74 -16.81
N SER A 93 -3.63 -32.91 -16.13
CA SER A 93 -3.21 -33.16 -14.75
C SER A 93 -2.88 -31.87 -14.00
N TYR A 94 -2.83 -31.94 -12.67
CA TYR A 94 -2.46 -30.79 -11.83
C TYR A 94 -0.94 -30.55 -11.70
N GLN A 95 -0.12 -31.17 -12.55
CA GLN A 95 1.29 -30.80 -12.69
C GLN A 95 1.40 -29.36 -13.23
N LEU A 96 2.16 -28.46 -12.59
CA LEU A 96 2.34 -27.09 -13.08
C LEU A 96 3.34 -27.05 -14.26
N GLN A 97 2.88 -27.51 -15.43
CA GLN A 97 3.67 -27.68 -16.65
C GLN A 97 2.79 -27.48 -17.90
N SER A 98 2.39 -26.23 -18.11
CA SER A 98 1.58 -25.76 -19.25
C SER A 98 2.44 -25.31 -20.43
N LYS A 99 1.82 -24.99 -21.58
CA LYS A 99 2.53 -24.33 -22.71
C LYS A 99 2.96 -22.87 -22.44
N ARG A 100 2.70 -22.36 -21.24
CA ARG A 100 3.12 -21.02 -20.77
C ARG A 100 4.44 -21.05 -19.97
N GLY A 101 4.91 -22.24 -19.58
CA GLY A 101 6.20 -22.47 -18.92
C GLY A 101 6.13 -23.43 -17.74
N SER A 102 7.29 -23.77 -17.20
CA SER A 102 7.46 -24.70 -16.08
C SER A 102 7.02 -24.14 -14.72
N ARG A 103 6.81 -25.03 -13.75
CA ARG A 103 6.60 -24.73 -12.32
C ARG A 103 7.61 -23.71 -11.77
N SER A 104 8.89 -23.88 -12.12
CA SER A 104 9.98 -22.99 -11.70
C SER A 104 9.80 -21.57 -12.20
N GLU A 105 9.41 -21.41 -13.46
CA GLU A 105 9.18 -20.11 -14.09
C GLU A 105 7.88 -19.46 -13.58
N PHE A 106 6.84 -20.27 -13.33
CA PHE A 106 5.61 -19.81 -12.68
C PHE A 106 5.87 -19.28 -11.26
N ALA A 107 6.63 -20.03 -10.45
CA ALA A 107 7.02 -19.60 -9.10
C ALA A 107 7.90 -18.33 -9.13
N ALA A 108 8.82 -18.22 -10.10
CA ALA A 108 9.62 -17.01 -10.31
C ALA A 108 8.77 -15.80 -10.74
N MET A 109 7.73 -16.02 -11.55
CA MET A 109 6.76 -15.00 -11.95
C MET A 109 5.95 -14.48 -10.76
N VAL A 110 5.39 -15.37 -9.94
CA VAL A 110 4.69 -14.99 -8.69
C VAL A 110 5.64 -14.22 -7.77
N GLY A 111 6.91 -14.64 -7.66
CA GLY A 111 7.95 -13.94 -6.92
C GLY A 111 8.23 -12.51 -7.42
N LYS A 112 8.49 -12.33 -8.73
CA LYS A 112 8.75 -10.99 -9.30
C LYS A 112 7.54 -10.07 -9.19
N CYS A 113 6.34 -10.55 -9.53
CA CYS A 113 5.12 -9.74 -9.44
C CYS A 113 4.87 -9.25 -8.00
N LYS A 114 5.02 -10.15 -7.02
CA LYS A 114 4.93 -9.81 -5.60
C LYS A 114 5.99 -8.79 -5.15
N GLY A 115 7.21 -8.86 -5.71
CA GLY A 115 8.27 -7.86 -5.53
C GLY A 115 7.89 -6.49 -6.09
N ALA A 116 7.28 -6.44 -7.28
CA ALA A 116 6.71 -5.23 -7.89
C ALA A 116 5.45 -4.70 -7.18
N GLY A 117 4.94 -5.42 -6.18
CA GLY A 117 3.70 -5.09 -5.47
C GLY A 117 2.41 -5.43 -6.23
N VAL A 118 2.51 -6.22 -7.31
CA VAL A 118 1.40 -6.75 -8.10
C VAL A 118 1.04 -8.14 -7.58
N LYS A 119 -0.23 -8.37 -7.29
CA LYS A 119 -0.74 -9.66 -6.84
C LYS A 119 -1.04 -10.60 -8.00
N VAL A 120 -1.00 -11.92 -7.78
CA VAL A 120 -1.30 -12.90 -8.85
C VAL A 120 -2.67 -13.54 -8.65
N ILE A 121 -3.51 -13.47 -9.68
CA ILE A 121 -4.75 -14.24 -9.84
C ILE A 121 -4.45 -15.38 -10.82
N VAL A 122 -4.77 -16.62 -10.45
CA VAL A 122 -4.69 -17.76 -11.37
C VAL A 122 -6.05 -18.02 -11.99
N ASP A 123 -6.09 -18.18 -13.31
CA ASP A 123 -7.24 -18.74 -14.00
C ASP A 123 -7.33 -20.24 -13.68
N THR A 124 -8.42 -20.66 -13.03
CA THR A 124 -8.49 -21.89 -12.24
C THR A 124 -9.68 -22.73 -12.64
N ILE A 125 -9.40 -23.92 -13.18
CA ILE A 125 -10.40 -24.86 -13.68
C ILE A 125 -10.73 -25.87 -12.58
N TRP A 126 -11.97 -25.81 -12.09
CA TRP A 126 -12.52 -26.78 -11.13
C TRP A 126 -13.67 -27.62 -11.70
N ASN A 127 -14.15 -27.28 -12.91
CA ASN A 127 -15.36 -27.87 -13.46
C ASN A 127 -15.11 -29.18 -14.22
N HIS A 128 -14.15 -29.19 -15.14
CA HIS A 128 -14.03 -30.26 -16.15
C HIS A 128 -12.57 -30.62 -16.43
N MET A 129 -12.38 -31.72 -17.14
CA MET A 129 -11.12 -32.14 -17.77
C MET A 129 -11.22 -32.04 -19.30
N ALA A 130 -10.20 -32.49 -20.03
CA ALA A 130 -10.12 -32.39 -21.49
C ALA A 130 -11.25 -33.14 -22.24
N GLY A 131 -11.86 -32.47 -23.23
CA GLY A 131 -13.04 -32.93 -23.96
C GLY A 131 -12.74 -33.67 -25.25
N VAL A 132 -11.91 -34.72 -25.18
CA VAL A 132 -11.54 -35.57 -26.32
C VAL A 132 -11.44 -37.03 -25.89
N ASP A 133 -11.84 -37.95 -26.78
CA ASP A 133 -11.81 -39.41 -26.56
C ASP A 133 -10.51 -39.90 -25.88
N ASN A 134 -9.37 -39.41 -26.36
CA ASN A 134 -8.04 -39.69 -25.87
C ASN A 134 -7.04 -38.63 -26.34
N GLY A 135 -5.94 -38.46 -25.60
CA GLY A 135 -4.93 -37.47 -25.93
C GLY A 135 -3.67 -37.56 -25.07
N VAL A 136 -2.83 -36.53 -25.21
CA VAL A 136 -1.60 -36.35 -24.42
C VAL A 136 -1.55 -34.91 -23.92
N GLY A 137 -1.21 -34.73 -22.63
CA GLY A 137 -1.02 -33.41 -22.02
C GLY A 137 0.35 -32.79 -22.29
N THR A 138 0.51 -31.51 -21.96
CA THR A 138 1.76 -30.74 -22.15
C THR A 138 2.97 -31.21 -21.34
N ALA A 139 2.81 -32.12 -20.37
CA ALA A 139 3.89 -32.78 -19.64
C ALA A 139 4.10 -34.25 -20.06
N GLY A 140 3.30 -34.75 -21.03
CA GLY A 140 3.38 -36.11 -21.55
C GLY A 140 2.39 -37.10 -20.94
N THR A 141 1.46 -36.66 -20.08
CA THR A 141 0.43 -37.53 -19.49
C THR A 141 -0.53 -38.00 -20.58
N GLN A 142 -0.60 -39.32 -20.81
CA GLN A 142 -1.61 -39.92 -21.68
C GLN A 142 -2.91 -40.09 -20.90
N PHE A 143 -4.05 -39.82 -21.53
CA PHE A 143 -5.38 -39.91 -20.92
C PHE A 143 -6.43 -40.39 -21.92
N SER A 144 -7.58 -40.82 -21.40
CA SER A 144 -8.84 -40.93 -22.15
C SER A 144 -9.94 -40.11 -21.46
N HIS A 145 -11.03 -39.85 -22.17
CA HIS A 145 -12.09 -38.91 -21.79
C HIS A 145 -12.55 -38.97 -20.31
N TYR A 146 -12.55 -40.16 -19.68
CA TYR A 146 -12.88 -40.36 -18.26
C TYR A 146 -11.81 -41.17 -17.48
N ASP A 147 -10.57 -41.24 -17.97
CA ASP A 147 -9.44 -41.89 -17.27
C ASP A 147 -8.17 -41.05 -17.39
N TYR A 148 -7.76 -40.47 -16.27
CA TYR A 148 -6.60 -39.58 -16.13
C TYR A 148 -5.65 -40.24 -15.12
N PRO A 149 -4.69 -41.07 -15.59
CA PRO A 149 -4.00 -42.06 -14.77
C PRO A 149 -3.36 -41.50 -13.49
N GLY A 150 -3.82 -41.99 -12.34
CA GLY A 150 -3.36 -41.57 -11.01
C GLY A 150 -4.01 -40.31 -10.45
N LEU A 151 -4.92 -39.67 -11.21
CA LEU A 151 -5.69 -38.51 -10.78
C LEU A 151 -7.19 -38.82 -10.64
N TYR A 152 -7.85 -39.15 -11.76
CA TYR A 152 -9.30 -39.40 -11.85
C TYR A 152 -9.64 -40.61 -12.73
N SER A 153 -10.80 -41.20 -12.47
CA SER A 153 -11.37 -42.37 -13.13
C SER A 153 -12.86 -42.16 -13.41
N TRP A 154 -13.51 -43.09 -14.12
CA TRP A 154 -14.92 -43.00 -14.53
C TRP A 154 -15.90 -42.46 -13.45
N ASN A 155 -15.76 -42.88 -12.19
CA ASN A 155 -16.67 -42.50 -11.10
C ASN A 155 -16.42 -41.09 -10.53
N ASP A 156 -15.30 -40.46 -10.91
CA ASP A 156 -14.91 -39.11 -10.51
C ASP A 156 -15.49 -38.03 -11.46
N PHE A 157 -16.27 -38.45 -12.47
CA PHE A 157 -17.01 -37.62 -13.41
C PHE A 157 -18.53 -37.77 -13.19
N HIS A 158 -19.29 -36.75 -13.57
CA HIS A 158 -20.73 -36.88 -13.71
C HIS A 158 -21.10 -37.63 -14.99
N HIS A 159 -22.23 -38.34 -14.95
CA HIS A 159 -22.83 -39.06 -16.07
C HIS A 159 -24.33 -38.78 -15.97
N CYS A 160 -24.77 -37.60 -16.43
CA CYS A 160 -26.04 -37.02 -15.97
C CYS A 160 -27.26 -37.84 -16.37
N GLY A 161 -27.23 -38.56 -17.49
CA GLY A 161 -28.35 -39.37 -17.99
C GLY A 161 -29.57 -38.56 -18.42
N LEU A 162 -29.45 -37.22 -18.47
CA LEU A 162 -30.52 -36.29 -18.84
C LEU A 162 -30.57 -36.07 -20.37
N THR A 163 -29.48 -36.36 -21.08
CA THR A 163 -29.35 -36.18 -22.53
C THR A 163 -28.67 -37.40 -23.17
N ASN A 164 -28.65 -37.49 -24.51
CA ASN A 164 -28.19 -38.70 -25.22
C ASN A 164 -26.67 -38.93 -25.19
N ASN A 165 -25.90 -37.93 -24.76
CA ASN A 165 -24.43 -37.93 -24.74
C ASN A 165 -23.90 -37.11 -23.55
N ASP A 166 -24.71 -36.98 -22.50
CA ASP A 166 -24.48 -36.18 -21.29
C ASP A 166 -24.06 -34.71 -21.48
N ASP A 167 -24.09 -34.14 -22.68
CA ASP A 167 -23.99 -32.69 -22.95
C ASP A 167 -25.17 -31.89 -22.37
N ILE A 168 -24.93 -30.62 -22.02
CA ILE A 168 -25.97 -29.62 -21.73
C ILE A 168 -26.78 -29.29 -22.99
N GLN A 169 -28.08 -29.63 -22.99
CA GLN A 169 -28.99 -29.30 -24.10
C GLN A 169 -30.02 -28.23 -23.74
N ASN A 170 -30.40 -28.11 -22.46
CA ASN A 170 -31.34 -27.09 -21.99
C ASN A 170 -30.66 -26.06 -21.06
N TRP A 171 -30.34 -24.88 -21.61
CA TRP A 171 -29.73 -23.77 -20.87
C TRP A 171 -30.66 -23.04 -19.87
N GLY A 172 -31.90 -23.52 -19.71
CA GLY A 172 -32.81 -23.13 -18.62
C GLY A 172 -32.92 -24.16 -17.50
N ASP A 173 -32.21 -25.29 -17.59
CA ASP A 173 -32.25 -26.40 -16.63
C ASP A 173 -30.98 -26.40 -15.76
N THR A 174 -31.14 -26.08 -14.47
CA THR A 174 -30.01 -26.04 -13.52
C THR A 174 -29.43 -27.41 -13.22
N GLU A 175 -30.20 -28.51 -13.37
CA GLU A 175 -29.69 -29.86 -13.15
C GLU A 175 -28.78 -30.29 -14.31
N GLN A 176 -29.11 -29.91 -15.55
CA GLN A 176 -28.18 -30.04 -16.67
C GLN A 176 -26.96 -29.12 -16.51
N ILE A 177 -27.16 -27.84 -16.21
CA ILE A 177 -26.05 -26.87 -16.11
C ILE A 177 -24.97 -27.31 -15.10
N TRP A 178 -25.34 -28.01 -14.02
CA TRP A 178 -24.43 -28.40 -12.93
C TRP A 178 -23.90 -29.84 -12.96
N ASN A 179 -24.37 -30.69 -13.89
CA ASN A 179 -23.99 -32.12 -13.91
C ASN A 179 -23.81 -32.70 -15.33
N CYS A 180 -24.23 -32.00 -16.38
CA CYS A 180 -24.02 -32.40 -17.77
C CYS A 180 -22.84 -31.60 -18.37
N GLU A 181 -22.18 -32.17 -19.38
CA GLU A 181 -20.95 -31.64 -19.96
C GLU A 181 -21.14 -30.32 -20.70
N LEU A 182 -20.14 -29.45 -20.57
CA LEU A 182 -20.04 -28.20 -21.30
C LEU A 182 -19.37 -28.45 -22.66
N SER A 183 -20.14 -28.81 -23.68
CA SER A 183 -19.63 -29.05 -25.05
C SER A 183 -18.60 -30.19 -25.10
N ASN A 184 -19.00 -31.36 -24.59
CA ASN A 184 -18.18 -32.58 -24.48
C ASN A 184 -16.90 -32.40 -23.60
N LEU A 185 -16.88 -31.44 -22.67
CA LEU A 185 -15.83 -31.31 -21.66
C LEU A 185 -16.18 -32.18 -20.45
N ALA A 186 -15.35 -33.19 -20.18
CA ALA A 186 -15.56 -34.22 -19.16
C ALA A 186 -15.84 -33.61 -17.76
N ASP A 187 -17.10 -33.63 -17.34
CA ASP A 187 -17.57 -32.87 -16.18
C ASP A 187 -17.22 -33.58 -14.86
N LEU A 188 -16.47 -32.92 -13.98
CA LEU A 188 -16.01 -33.51 -12.73
C LEU A 188 -17.17 -33.62 -11.74
N ASN A 189 -17.24 -34.77 -11.05
CA ASN A 189 -18.22 -35.06 -10.01
C ASN A 189 -17.98 -34.16 -8.78
N SER A 190 -18.41 -32.90 -8.86
CA SER A 190 -18.01 -31.84 -7.93
C SER A 190 -18.56 -32.04 -6.51
N ASN A 191 -19.60 -32.87 -6.33
CA ASN A 191 -20.10 -33.28 -5.02
C ASN A 191 -19.24 -34.38 -4.34
N SER A 192 -18.36 -35.06 -5.09
CA SER A 192 -17.46 -36.10 -4.56
C SER A 192 -16.38 -35.51 -3.64
N GLU A 193 -16.28 -36.00 -2.40
CA GLU A 193 -15.24 -35.57 -1.47
C GLU A 193 -13.81 -35.82 -1.99
N TYR A 194 -13.62 -36.82 -2.86
CA TYR A 194 -12.33 -37.11 -3.49
C TYR A 194 -11.96 -36.04 -4.52
N VAL A 195 -12.89 -35.68 -5.41
CA VAL A 195 -12.71 -34.58 -6.37
C VAL A 195 -12.48 -33.27 -5.63
N GLN A 196 -13.29 -32.96 -4.62
CA GLN A 196 -13.12 -31.77 -3.78
C GLN A 196 -11.76 -31.71 -3.08
N ALA A 197 -11.21 -32.86 -2.66
CA ALA A 197 -9.86 -32.94 -2.09
C ALA A 197 -8.78 -32.69 -3.15
N LYS A 198 -8.88 -33.29 -4.34
CA LYS A 198 -7.91 -33.07 -5.45
C LYS A 198 -7.89 -31.61 -5.93
N LEU A 199 -9.05 -31.00 -6.09
CA LEU A 199 -9.19 -29.58 -6.42
C LEU A 199 -8.59 -28.66 -5.34
N ALA A 200 -8.79 -29.03 -4.06
CA ALA A 200 -8.19 -28.31 -2.94
C ALA A 200 -6.67 -28.50 -2.86
N ASP A 201 -6.14 -29.70 -3.11
CA ASP A 201 -4.69 -29.97 -3.13
C ASP A 201 -3.98 -29.16 -4.23
N PHE A 202 -4.51 -29.16 -5.45
CA PHE A 202 -4.04 -28.32 -6.56
C PHE A 202 -4.06 -26.83 -6.21
N THR A 203 -5.17 -26.36 -5.64
CA THR A 203 -5.31 -24.95 -5.22
C THR A 203 -4.36 -24.61 -4.07
N ASN A 204 -4.15 -25.53 -3.13
CA ASN A 204 -3.20 -25.38 -2.03
C ASN A 204 -1.75 -25.29 -2.51
N ASP A 205 -1.41 -26.03 -3.56
CA ASP A 205 -0.09 -25.94 -4.20
C ASP A 205 0.15 -24.55 -4.82
N LEU A 206 -0.82 -24.03 -5.59
CA LEU A 206 -0.80 -22.64 -6.09
C LEU A 206 -0.68 -21.61 -4.97
N LEU A 207 -1.45 -21.78 -3.89
CA LEU A 207 -1.40 -20.91 -2.71
C LEU A 207 -0.06 -21.00 -1.96
N SER A 208 0.64 -22.14 -2.03
CA SER A 208 1.98 -22.33 -1.44
C SER A 208 3.06 -21.54 -2.19
N LEU A 209 2.96 -21.47 -3.52
CA LEU A 209 3.85 -20.66 -4.37
C LEU A 209 3.60 -19.15 -4.23
N GLY A 210 2.50 -18.76 -3.59
CA GLY A 210 2.22 -17.38 -3.19
C GLY A 210 1.14 -16.68 -3.99
N VAL A 211 0.36 -17.41 -4.81
CA VAL A 211 -0.80 -16.88 -5.56
C VAL A 211 -1.78 -16.17 -4.62
N ASP A 212 -2.24 -14.99 -4.98
CA ASP A 212 -3.13 -14.17 -4.14
C ASP A 212 -4.61 -14.48 -4.37
N GLY A 213 -5.03 -14.77 -5.61
CA GLY A 213 -6.44 -14.92 -5.98
C GLY A 213 -6.71 -15.96 -7.06
N LEU A 214 -7.98 -16.21 -7.34
CA LEU A 214 -8.44 -17.14 -8.39
C LEU A 214 -9.50 -16.45 -9.28
N ARG A 215 -9.45 -16.67 -10.60
CA ARG A 215 -10.62 -16.58 -11.48
C ARG A 215 -11.12 -18.01 -11.63
N LEU A 216 -12.33 -18.28 -11.15
CA LEU A 216 -12.95 -19.60 -11.30
C LEU A 216 -13.55 -19.70 -12.71
N ASP A 217 -12.92 -20.54 -13.54
CA ASP A 217 -13.35 -20.87 -14.88
C ASP A 217 -14.67 -21.66 -14.86
N ALA A 218 -15.54 -21.42 -15.86
CA ALA A 218 -16.82 -22.10 -16.03
C ALA A 218 -17.71 -22.17 -14.76
N ALA A 219 -17.53 -21.27 -13.78
CA ALA A 219 -18.08 -21.41 -12.43
C ALA A 219 -19.61 -21.53 -12.36
N LYS A 220 -20.33 -21.08 -13.40
CA LYS A 220 -21.78 -21.33 -13.61
C LYS A 220 -22.14 -22.82 -13.60
N HIS A 221 -21.24 -23.67 -14.06
CA HIS A 221 -21.41 -25.10 -14.24
C HIS A 221 -21.04 -25.91 -13.00
N ILE A 222 -20.46 -25.29 -11.97
CA ILE A 222 -20.28 -25.92 -10.66
C ILE A 222 -21.38 -25.42 -9.72
N HIS A 223 -22.02 -26.34 -9.00
CA HIS A 223 -23.02 -25.99 -7.99
C HIS A 223 -22.39 -25.16 -6.84
N PRO A 224 -22.98 -24.03 -6.40
CA PRO A 224 -22.35 -23.09 -5.46
C PRO A 224 -21.91 -23.69 -4.11
N TRP A 225 -22.59 -24.74 -3.63
CA TRP A 225 -22.23 -25.41 -2.39
C TRP A 225 -20.88 -26.12 -2.48
N ASP A 226 -20.59 -26.72 -3.63
CA ASP A 226 -19.47 -27.62 -3.85
C ASP A 226 -18.18 -26.84 -4.18
N ILE A 227 -18.32 -25.70 -4.87
CA ILE A 227 -17.31 -24.61 -4.83
C ILE A 227 -16.97 -24.27 -3.37
N GLY A 228 -17.99 -24.09 -2.52
CA GLY A 228 -17.84 -23.86 -1.08
C GLY A 228 -17.12 -25.00 -0.34
N GLN A 229 -17.30 -26.25 -0.76
CA GLN A 229 -16.62 -27.42 -0.18
C GLN A 229 -15.13 -27.47 -0.52
N VAL A 230 -14.74 -27.09 -1.74
CA VAL A 230 -13.32 -26.90 -2.09
C VAL A 230 -12.72 -25.77 -1.25
N PHE A 231 -13.42 -24.63 -1.12
CA PHE A 231 -12.96 -23.51 -0.27
C PHE A 231 -12.77 -23.87 1.22
N ASN A 232 -13.56 -24.80 1.76
CA ASN A 232 -13.40 -25.28 3.15
C ASN A 232 -12.14 -26.13 3.35
N ARG A 233 -11.53 -26.65 2.27
CA ARG A 233 -10.34 -27.52 2.28
C ARG A 233 -9.04 -26.74 1.97
N LEU A 234 -9.11 -25.42 1.78
CA LEU A 234 -7.93 -24.59 1.50
C LEU A 234 -7.17 -24.18 2.78
N SER A 235 -5.85 -24.35 2.74
CA SER A 235 -4.85 -23.96 3.74
C SER A 235 -4.91 -22.49 4.16
N ARG A 236 -5.33 -21.62 3.23
CA ARG A 236 -5.73 -20.23 3.49
C ARG A 236 -6.80 -19.82 2.49
N LYS A 237 -7.58 -18.80 2.83
CA LYS A 237 -8.45 -18.15 1.84
C LYS A 237 -7.61 -17.30 0.88
N PRO A 238 -7.93 -17.30 -0.42
CA PRO A 238 -7.41 -16.31 -1.36
C PRO A 238 -7.87 -14.89 -0.99
N ASP A 239 -7.06 -13.89 -1.34
CA ASP A 239 -7.29 -12.47 -1.07
C ASP A 239 -8.27 -11.82 -2.07
N TYR A 240 -8.55 -12.49 -3.20
CA TYR A 240 -9.55 -12.11 -4.20
C TYR A 240 -10.07 -13.34 -4.95
N ILE A 241 -11.36 -13.34 -5.26
CA ILE A 241 -12.01 -14.33 -6.12
C ILE A 241 -12.89 -13.59 -7.12
N THR A 242 -12.76 -13.91 -8.40
CA THR A 242 -13.75 -13.59 -9.44
C THR A 242 -14.26 -14.88 -10.06
N GLN A 243 -15.51 -14.90 -10.54
CA GLN A 243 -16.21 -16.10 -11.00
C GLN A 243 -16.78 -15.87 -12.39
N GLU A 244 -16.54 -16.80 -13.30
CA GLU A 244 -17.22 -16.79 -14.60
C GLU A 244 -18.65 -17.33 -14.46
N ILE A 245 -19.62 -16.40 -14.37
CA ILE A 245 -21.04 -16.73 -14.45
C ILE A 245 -21.61 -16.10 -15.73
N VAL A 246 -21.55 -16.83 -16.86
CA VAL A 246 -22.10 -16.37 -18.14
C VAL A 246 -23.63 -16.39 -18.10
N ASP A 247 -24.20 -15.33 -17.54
CA ASP A 247 -25.63 -15.16 -17.29
C ASP A 247 -26.06 -13.71 -17.52
N THR A 248 -26.38 -13.38 -18.77
CA THR A 248 -26.94 -12.07 -19.15
C THR A 248 -28.41 -11.91 -18.75
N SER A 249 -29.08 -12.99 -18.33
CA SER A 249 -30.44 -12.94 -17.76
C SER A 249 -30.45 -12.47 -16.29
N GLY A 250 -29.38 -12.77 -15.55
CA GLY A 250 -29.27 -12.51 -14.11
C GLY A 250 -29.97 -13.54 -13.21
N SER A 251 -30.45 -14.66 -13.75
CA SER A 251 -31.20 -15.69 -13.02
C SER A 251 -30.34 -16.53 -12.05
N MET A 252 -29.05 -16.71 -12.36
CA MET A 252 -28.10 -17.50 -11.57
C MET A 252 -27.10 -16.65 -10.80
N VAL A 253 -26.71 -15.46 -11.29
CA VAL A 253 -25.61 -14.67 -10.66
C VAL A 253 -25.81 -14.41 -9.16
N GLY A 254 -27.05 -14.28 -8.69
CA GLY A 254 -27.36 -14.09 -7.27
C GLY A 254 -26.84 -15.21 -6.36
N MET A 255 -26.83 -16.46 -6.85
CA MET A 255 -26.45 -17.65 -6.08
C MET A 255 -24.96 -17.62 -5.68
N TYR A 256 -24.11 -17.09 -6.56
CA TYR A 256 -22.65 -17.09 -6.43
C TYR A 256 -22.08 -15.89 -5.63
N THR A 257 -22.93 -14.92 -5.26
CA THR A 257 -22.52 -13.66 -4.61
C THR A 257 -21.90 -13.82 -3.21
N ASN A 258 -22.03 -14.99 -2.58
CA ASN A 258 -21.45 -15.30 -1.27
C ASN A 258 -20.04 -15.92 -1.35
N ILE A 259 -19.57 -16.27 -2.54
CA ILE A 259 -18.27 -16.93 -2.78
C ILE A 259 -17.19 -15.88 -3.09
N GLY A 260 -17.47 -14.97 -4.02
CA GLY A 260 -16.56 -13.93 -4.47
C GLY A 260 -17.26 -12.87 -5.31
N ASP A 261 -16.48 -12.10 -6.07
CA ASP A 261 -17.01 -11.24 -7.13
C ASP A 261 -17.35 -12.11 -8.36
N ILE A 262 -18.10 -11.55 -9.30
CA ILE A 262 -18.63 -12.26 -10.48
C ILE A 262 -18.39 -11.40 -11.72
N GLN A 263 -17.97 -12.04 -12.81
CA GLN A 263 -17.81 -11.42 -14.12
C GLN A 263 -19.17 -10.94 -14.66
N GLU A 264 -19.35 -9.62 -14.76
CA GLU A 264 -20.63 -8.99 -15.09
C GLU A 264 -20.80 -8.89 -16.62
N PHE A 265 -21.16 -10.00 -17.26
CA PHE A 265 -21.24 -10.12 -18.73
C PHE A 265 -22.26 -9.16 -19.40
N ARG A 266 -23.19 -8.55 -18.67
CA ARG A 266 -24.10 -7.51 -19.20
C ARG A 266 -23.39 -6.16 -19.43
N TYR A 267 -22.26 -5.95 -18.76
CA TYR A 267 -21.46 -4.72 -18.87
C TYR A 267 -20.80 -4.54 -20.26
N PRO A 268 -20.03 -5.50 -20.83
CA PRO A 268 -19.46 -5.35 -22.17
C PRO A 268 -20.51 -5.20 -23.28
N GLU A 269 -21.66 -5.89 -23.18
CA GLU A 269 -22.79 -5.72 -24.12
C GLU A 269 -23.33 -4.27 -24.09
N ALA A 270 -23.59 -3.73 -22.89
CA ALA A 270 -24.05 -2.35 -22.75
C ALA A 270 -23.03 -1.31 -23.23
N LEU A 271 -21.72 -1.58 -23.05
CA LEU A 271 -20.67 -0.72 -23.62
C LEU A 271 -20.68 -0.78 -25.15
N ARG A 272 -20.74 -1.98 -25.75
CA ARG A 272 -20.85 -2.17 -27.20
C ARG A 272 -22.03 -1.39 -27.77
N ASP A 273 -23.20 -1.54 -27.17
CA ASP A 273 -24.44 -0.96 -27.70
C ASP A 273 -24.45 0.58 -27.58
N ALA A 274 -23.98 1.13 -26.45
CA ALA A 274 -23.94 2.58 -26.23
C ALA A 274 -22.88 3.27 -27.12
N PHE A 275 -21.65 2.77 -27.10
CA PHE A 275 -20.53 3.32 -27.88
C PHE A 275 -20.67 3.03 -29.38
N GLY A 276 -21.35 1.95 -29.76
CA GLY A 276 -21.64 1.58 -31.15
C GLY A 276 -22.75 2.40 -31.82
N GLY A 277 -23.56 3.14 -31.04
CA GLY A 277 -24.52 4.10 -31.59
C GLY A 277 -25.57 4.62 -30.61
N ASN A 278 -25.98 3.82 -29.62
CA ASN A 278 -27.16 4.12 -28.79
C ASN A 278 -26.96 5.19 -27.70
N GLY A 279 -25.77 5.80 -27.61
CA GLY A 279 -25.47 6.94 -26.76
C GLY A 279 -24.81 6.57 -25.44
N ILE A 280 -23.56 7.00 -25.23
CA ILE A 280 -22.83 6.80 -23.97
C ILE A 280 -23.42 7.59 -22.79
N ALA A 281 -24.25 8.61 -23.06
CA ALA A 281 -25.09 9.26 -22.05
C ALA A 281 -26.01 8.25 -21.32
N GLY A 282 -26.50 7.22 -22.03
CA GLY A 282 -27.33 6.15 -21.47
C GLY A 282 -26.60 5.19 -20.50
N LEU A 283 -25.28 5.34 -20.34
CA LEU A 283 -24.49 4.63 -19.33
C LEU A 283 -24.54 5.32 -17.96
N ARG A 284 -25.06 6.55 -17.86
CA ARG A 284 -25.31 7.21 -16.57
C ARG A 284 -26.31 6.40 -15.76
N GLY A 285 -25.94 6.03 -14.54
CA GLY A 285 -26.78 5.23 -13.66
C GLY A 285 -26.78 3.73 -13.97
N ILE A 286 -25.78 3.20 -14.71
CA ILE A 286 -25.62 1.77 -15.02
C ILE A 286 -25.71 0.86 -13.79
N GLU A 287 -25.26 1.34 -12.63
CA GLU A 287 -25.34 0.64 -11.34
C GLU A 287 -26.77 0.41 -10.82
N ASN A 288 -27.78 1.09 -11.39
CA ASN A 288 -29.18 1.00 -10.98
C ASN A 288 -30.00 0.02 -11.85
N ARG A 289 -29.39 -0.66 -12.82
CA ARG A 289 -30.06 -1.54 -13.80
C ARG A 289 -30.53 -2.90 -13.24
N GLY A 290 -30.59 -3.06 -11.92
CA GLY A 290 -30.89 -4.36 -11.28
C GLY A 290 -29.77 -5.41 -11.44
N TRP A 291 -28.57 -4.97 -11.80
CA TRP A 291 -27.39 -5.81 -12.00
C TRP A 291 -26.71 -6.17 -10.66
N LEU A 292 -25.54 -6.82 -10.73
CA LEU A 292 -24.73 -7.04 -9.52
C LEU A 292 -24.41 -5.70 -8.84
N ALA A 293 -24.46 -5.67 -7.51
CA ALA A 293 -24.01 -4.49 -6.77
C ALA A 293 -22.54 -4.21 -7.13
N SER A 294 -22.15 -2.93 -7.26
CA SER A 294 -20.79 -2.50 -7.65
C SER A 294 -19.65 -3.14 -6.83
N SER A 295 -19.92 -3.54 -5.57
CA SER A 295 -18.96 -4.27 -4.73
C SER A 295 -18.83 -5.78 -5.02
N SER A 296 -19.59 -6.31 -6.00
CA SER A 296 -19.60 -7.72 -6.44
C SER A 296 -19.34 -7.91 -7.94
N ALA A 297 -19.39 -6.83 -8.72
CA ALA A 297 -19.19 -6.89 -10.17
C ALA A 297 -17.70 -6.81 -10.51
N ASN A 298 -17.17 -7.83 -11.19
CA ASN A 298 -15.92 -7.72 -11.92
C ASN A 298 -16.26 -7.34 -13.37
N VAL A 299 -15.80 -6.17 -13.81
CA VAL A 299 -16.21 -5.55 -15.09
C VAL A 299 -15.05 -5.48 -16.06
N PHE A 300 -15.34 -5.58 -17.35
CA PHE A 300 -14.38 -5.57 -18.44
C PHE A 300 -15.03 -5.06 -19.72
N VAL A 301 -14.25 -4.44 -20.61
CA VAL A 301 -14.73 -4.05 -21.95
C VAL A 301 -14.82 -5.28 -22.87
N THR A 302 -13.90 -6.22 -22.72
CA THR A 302 -13.95 -7.59 -23.24
C THR A 302 -13.09 -8.51 -22.38
N ASN A 303 -13.38 -9.81 -22.37
CA ASN A 303 -12.47 -10.85 -21.92
C ASN A 303 -11.94 -11.64 -23.14
N HIS A 304 -11.18 -12.72 -22.92
CA HIS A 304 -10.57 -13.51 -23.98
C HIS A 304 -11.57 -14.14 -24.98
N ASP A 305 -12.71 -14.64 -24.50
CA ASP A 305 -13.74 -15.29 -25.31
C ASP A 305 -14.52 -14.25 -26.10
N GLN A 306 -14.98 -13.18 -25.45
CA GLN A 306 -15.80 -12.14 -26.09
C GLN A 306 -15.02 -11.34 -27.13
N GLU A 307 -13.68 -11.31 -27.03
CA GLU A 307 -12.81 -10.74 -28.06
C GLU A 307 -12.94 -11.52 -29.40
N ARG A 308 -13.27 -12.82 -29.33
CA ARG A 308 -13.50 -13.73 -30.46
C ARG A 308 -14.99 -13.93 -30.78
N GLY A 309 -15.86 -13.82 -29.77
CA GLY A 309 -17.31 -14.06 -29.85
C GLY A 309 -18.14 -12.89 -30.40
N GLY A 310 -17.59 -11.68 -30.50
CA GLY A 310 -18.22 -10.55 -31.20
C GLY A 310 -19.34 -9.82 -30.46
N ASN A 311 -19.67 -10.21 -29.21
CA ASN A 311 -20.66 -9.50 -28.38
C ASN A 311 -20.07 -8.37 -27.52
N ALA A 312 -18.77 -8.12 -27.61
CA ALA A 312 -18.06 -7.03 -26.94
C ALA A 312 -17.39 -6.07 -27.94
N LEU A 313 -16.94 -4.90 -27.46
CA LEU A 313 -15.96 -4.08 -28.17
C LEU A 313 -14.59 -4.76 -28.07
N THR A 314 -13.81 -4.75 -29.15
CA THR A 314 -12.49 -5.41 -29.21
C THR A 314 -11.43 -4.45 -29.72
N TYR A 315 -10.15 -4.85 -29.73
CA TYR A 315 -9.09 -4.06 -30.36
C TYR A 315 -9.37 -3.74 -31.85
N LYS A 316 -10.21 -4.54 -32.51
CA LYS A 316 -10.66 -4.35 -33.91
C LYS A 316 -11.75 -3.25 -34.04
N SER A 317 -12.31 -2.75 -32.93
CA SER A 317 -13.32 -1.68 -32.89
C SER A 317 -12.73 -0.25 -32.89
N GLY A 318 -11.42 -0.09 -33.04
CA GLY A 318 -10.75 1.22 -33.10
C GLY A 318 -10.86 2.03 -31.80
N ASN A 319 -10.81 3.36 -31.89
CA ASN A 319 -10.85 4.26 -30.72
C ASN A 319 -12.04 4.01 -29.79
N THR A 320 -13.17 3.54 -30.32
CA THR A 320 -14.38 3.17 -29.57
C THR A 320 -14.09 2.20 -28.42
N TYR A 321 -13.20 1.23 -28.61
CA TYR A 321 -12.72 0.30 -27.57
C TYR A 321 -11.90 1.02 -26.49
N THR A 322 -11.08 1.97 -26.90
CA THR A 322 -10.23 2.78 -26.02
C THR A 322 -11.07 3.75 -25.17
N LEU A 323 -12.08 4.39 -25.76
CA LEU A 323 -13.01 5.25 -25.01
C LEU A 323 -13.87 4.46 -24.02
N ALA A 324 -14.26 3.22 -24.37
CA ALA A 324 -14.91 2.31 -23.44
C ALA A 324 -14.03 1.93 -22.23
N HIS A 325 -12.70 1.82 -22.42
CA HIS A 325 -11.74 1.69 -21.32
C HIS A 325 -11.64 2.96 -20.48
N VAL A 326 -11.60 4.15 -21.10
CA VAL A 326 -11.62 5.44 -20.37
C VAL A 326 -12.89 5.56 -19.53
N PHE A 327 -14.05 5.14 -20.04
CA PHE A 327 -15.30 5.07 -19.25
C PHE A 327 -15.19 4.08 -18.08
N MET A 328 -14.77 2.83 -18.34
CA MET A 328 -14.64 1.80 -17.30
C MET A 328 -13.66 2.18 -16.18
N LEU A 329 -12.59 2.91 -16.50
CA LEU A 329 -11.57 3.35 -15.54
C LEU A 329 -11.89 4.71 -14.89
N SER A 330 -12.96 5.39 -15.32
CA SER A 330 -13.43 6.63 -14.69
C SER A 330 -14.75 6.48 -13.92
N TYR A 331 -15.63 5.55 -14.31
CA TYR A 331 -16.95 5.37 -13.70
C TYR A 331 -16.90 4.44 -12.45
N PRO A 332 -17.62 4.73 -11.35
CA PRO A 332 -17.52 3.97 -10.09
C PRO A 332 -18.37 2.67 -10.04
N TYR A 333 -18.33 1.86 -11.10
CA TYR A 333 -19.03 0.57 -11.14
C TYR A 333 -18.05 -0.61 -11.31
N GLY A 334 -17.97 -1.48 -10.31
CA GLY A 334 -17.21 -2.72 -10.35
C GLY A 334 -15.70 -2.61 -10.07
N THR A 335 -15.07 -3.79 -10.02
CA THR A 335 -13.61 -3.98 -10.04
C THR A 335 -13.18 -4.21 -11.50
N PRO A 336 -12.38 -3.33 -12.12
CA PRO A 336 -12.08 -3.42 -13.55
C PRO A 336 -10.96 -4.42 -13.87
N THR A 337 -11.24 -5.30 -14.84
CA THR A 337 -10.26 -6.12 -15.55
C THR A 337 -10.03 -5.55 -16.96
N ILE A 338 -8.76 -5.39 -17.32
CA ILE A 338 -8.32 -5.02 -18.68
C ILE A 338 -7.68 -6.25 -19.32
N LEU A 339 -8.09 -6.59 -20.54
CA LEU A 339 -7.47 -7.66 -21.32
C LEU A 339 -6.20 -7.16 -22.02
N SER A 340 -5.09 -7.88 -21.86
CA SER A 340 -3.90 -7.78 -22.70
C SER A 340 -3.78 -9.05 -23.55
N SER A 341 -3.88 -8.92 -24.86
CA SER A 341 -4.07 -10.02 -25.82
C SER A 341 -3.07 -9.94 -26.98
N TYR A 342 -3.34 -10.67 -28.05
CA TYR A 342 -2.53 -10.79 -29.25
C TYR A 342 -3.42 -10.74 -30.51
N THR A 343 -2.82 -10.46 -31.67
CA THR A 343 -3.51 -10.42 -32.97
C THR A 343 -3.89 -11.82 -33.44
N PHE A 344 -5.13 -11.98 -33.91
CA PHE A 344 -5.61 -13.25 -34.47
C PHE A 344 -6.51 -13.08 -35.70
N ASP A 345 -6.40 -14.04 -36.62
CA ASP A 345 -7.14 -14.10 -37.89
C ASP A 345 -8.34 -15.05 -37.86
N ASN A 346 -8.44 -15.93 -36.85
CA ASN A 346 -9.56 -16.84 -36.62
C ASN A 346 -9.78 -17.07 -35.11
N ASN A 347 -10.93 -17.63 -34.74
CA ASN A 347 -11.35 -17.72 -33.33
C ASN A 347 -10.56 -18.73 -32.51
N ASP A 348 -9.96 -19.76 -33.12
CA ASP A 348 -9.18 -20.81 -32.43
C ASP A 348 -7.71 -20.42 -32.22
N ALA A 349 -7.24 -19.37 -32.90
CA ALA A 349 -5.84 -19.03 -33.01
C ALA A 349 -5.12 -18.93 -31.66
N GLY A 350 -4.05 -19.73 -31.53
CA GLY A 350 -3.13 -19.70 -30.39
C GLY A 350 -2.45 -18.35 -30.22
N ALA A 351 -1.95 -18.11 -29.01
CA ALA A 351 -1.01 -17.03 -28.75
C ALA A 351 0.33 -17.28 -29.47
N PRO A 352 1.24 -16.28 -29.53
CA PRO A 352 2.63 -16.48 -29.94
C PRO A 352 3.41 -17.43 -29.01
N ASN A 353 3.11 -18.74 -29.09
CA ASN A 353 3.61 -19.77 -28.20
C ASN A 353 5.15 -19.85 -28.26
N GLY A 354 5.80 -19.90 -27.09
CA GLY A 354 7.27 -19.85 -26.98
C GLY A 354 7.93 -18.49 -27.26
N ALA A 355 7.22 -17.50 -27.78
CA ALA A 355 7.76 -16.16 -27.98
C ALA A 355 7.77 -15.35 -26.68
N TYR A 356 8.79 -14.52 -26.49
CA TYR A 356 8.82 -13.54 -25.41
C TYR A 356 7.81 -12.42 -25.71
N GLY A 357 6.97 -12.09 -24.73
CA GLY A 357 6.10 -10.93 -24.76
C GLY A 357 6.88 -9.67 -24.42
N THR A 358 7.02 -8.76 -25.40
CA THR A 358 7.71 -7.48 -25.23
C THR A 358 6.82 -6.36 -25.76
N CYS A 359 6.53 -5.37 -24.93
CA CYS A 359 5.80 -4.16 -25.32
C CYS A 359 6.77 -2.99 -25.58
N TYR A 360 6.52 -2.23 -26.65
CA TYR A 360 7.21 -0.98 -26.97
C TYR A 360 6.18 0.13 -27.20
N GLY A 361 6.14 1.10 -26.29
CA GLY A 361 5.08 2.13 -26.29
C GLY A 361 3.68 1.49 -26.23
N ALA A 362 2.80 1.90 -27.15
CA ALA A 362 1.41 1.45 -27.24
C ALA A 362 1.20 0.17 -28.10
N GLY A 363 2.18 -0.73 -28.17
CA GLY A 363 2.06 -1.99 -28.91
C GLY A 363 3.12 -3.02 -28.49
N GLY A 364 3.12 -4.19 -29.11
CA GLY A 364 4.09 -5.26 -28.83
C GLY A 364 4.66 -5.92 -30.08
N VAL A 365 5.70 -6.73 -29.87
CA VAL A 365 6.33 -7.54 -30.93
C VAL A 365 5.55 -8.83 -31.18
N ASN A 366 5.82 -9.51 -32.29
CA ASN A 366 5.35 -10.89 -32.56
C ASN A 366 3.81 -11.08 -32.47
N GLY A 367 3.03 -10.01 -32.66
CA GLY A 367 1.57 -10.03 -32.57
C GLY A 367 0.98 -9.66 -31.20
N TRP A 368 1.80 -9.39 -30.17
CA TRP A 368 1.29 -8.91 -28.88
C TRP A 368 0.68 -7.50 -29.01
N LEU A 369 -0.55 -7.31 -28.53
CA LEU A 369 -1.29 -6.04 -28.67
C LEU A 369 -0.95 -5.03 -27.56
N CYS A 370 -0.58 -5.50 -26.37
CA CYS A 370 -0.20 -4.68 -25.23
C CYS A 370 -1.20 -3.57 -24.88
N GLN A 371 -2.51 -3.86 -24.91
CA GLN A 371 -3.58 -2.88 -24.66
C GLN A 371 -3.38 -2.08 -23.36
N HIS A 372 -2.80 -2.72 -22.35
CA HIS A 372 -2.48 -2.12 -21.05
C HIS A 372 -1.43 -1.01 -21.09
N ARG A 373 -0.61 -0.93 -22.14
CA ARG A 373 0.35 0.16 -22.40
C ARG A 373 -0.17 1.21 -23.38
N TRP A 374 -1.36 1.06 -23.96
CA TRP A 374 -1.94 2.09 -24.83
C TRP A 374 -2.17 3.36 -24.01
N THR A 375 -1.69 4.52 -24.47
CA THR A 375 -1.60 5.75 -23.67
C THR A 375 -2.86 6.08 -22.85
N PRO A 376 -4.09 6.06 -23.42
CA PRO A 376 -5.29 6.38 -22.65
C PRO A 376 -5.63 5.31 -21.61
N ILE A 377 -5.33 4.04 -21.88
CA ILE A 377 -5.55 2.94 -20.92
C ILE A 377 -4.53 3.02 -19.79
N ALA A 378 -3.24 3.21 -20.12
CA ALA A 378 -2.14 3.34 -19.17
C ALA A 378 -2.34 4.51 -18.19
N GLY A 379 -2.63 5.71 -18.69
CA GLY A 379 -2.88 6.88 -17.84
C GLY A 379 -4.16 6.75 -17.01
N MET A 380 -5.18 6.07 -17.53
CA MET A 380 -6.42 5.83 -16.79
C MET A 380 -6.32 4.76 -15.69
N ILE A 381 -5.30 3.88 -15.69
CA ILE A 381 -4.95 3.07 -14.50
C ILE A 381 -4.53 4.01 -13.37
N GLY A 382 -3.71 5.03 -13.67
CA GLY A 382 -3.34 6.10 -12.73
C GLY A 382 -4.55 6.88 -12.23
N PHE A 383 -5.44 7.30 -13.14
CA PHE A 383 -6.70 7.99 -12.81
C PHE A 383 -7.56 7.16 -11.84
N TYR A 384 -7.87 5.90 -12.19
CA TYR A 384 -8.74 5.02 -11.39
C TYR A 384 -8.23 4.91 -9.95
N ASN A 385 -6.94 4.65 -9.79
CA ASN A 385 -6.30 4.53 -8.48
C ASN A 385 -6.32 5.86 -7.69
N GLN A 386 -6.19 7.00 -8.37
CA GLN A 386 -6.20 8.32 -7.73
C GLN A 386 -7.61 8.77 -7.31
N VAL A 387 -8.65 8.44 -8.08
CA VAL A 387 -10.03 8.80 -7.73
C VAL A 387 -10.70 7.81 -6.78
N GLY A 388 -10.25 6.55 -6.77
CA GLY A 388 -10.68 5.52 -5.84
C GLY A 388 -12.20 5.41 -5.72
N THR A 389 -12.73 5.61 -4.52
CA THR A 389 -14.17 5.55 -4.21
C THR A 389 -14.89 6.90 -4.25
N ALA A 390 -14.30 7.96 -4.81
CA ALA A 390 -14.95 9.27 -4.90
C ALA A 390 -16.26 9.21 -5.71
N ALA A 391 -17.30 9.91 -5.27
CA ALA A 391 -18.61 9.91 -5.94
C ALA A 391 -18.55 10.62 -7.32
N LEU A 392 -19.51 10.30 -8.21
CA LEU A 392 -19.75 11.09 -9.41
C LEU A 392 -20.21 12.50 -9.03
N THR A 393 -19.57 13.51 -9.61
CA THR A 393 -19.88 14.94 -9.44
C THR A 393 -19.94 15.61 -10.80
N ASN A 394 -20.53 16.81 -10.89
CA ASN A 394 -20.47 17.68 -12.08
C ASN A 394 -20.74 16.95 -13.42
N TRP A 395 -21.77 16.11 -13.50
CA TRP A 395 -22.13 15.44 -14.75
C TRP A 395 -22.65 16.45 -15.77
N ASP A 396 -22.08 16.43 -16.96
CA ASP A 396 -22.38 17.28 -18.10
C ASP A 396 -22.50 16.44 -19.39
N GLN A 397 -23.21 16.97 -20.40
CA GLN A 397 -23.52 16.25 -21.64
C GLN A 397 -23.60 17.21 -22.84
N GLY A 398 -22.98 16.81 -23.95
CA GLY A 398 -23.13 17.46 -25.26
C GLY A 398 -24.28 16.83 -26.03
N SER A 399 -23.96 16.06 -27.08
CA SER A 399 -24.87 15.06 -27.64
C SER A 399 -24.98 13.82 -26.74
N ASP A 400 -25.80 12.83 -27.11
CA ASP A 400 -25.84 11.52 -26.43
C ASP A 400 -24.52 10.73 -26.54
N GLN A 401 -23.60 11.15 -27.42
CA GLN A 401 -22.26 10.58 -27.58
C GLN A 401 -21.15 11.43 -26.92
N GLN A 402 -21.51 12.47 -26.15
CA GLN A 402 -20.57 13.40 -25.49
C GLN A 402 -20.92 13.54 -24.00
N ILE A 403 -20.05 13.05 -23.12
CA ILE A 403 -20.28 13.09 -21.66
C ILE A 403 -19.05 13.60 -20.92
N ALA A 404 -19.27 14.28 -19.81
CA ALA A 404 -18.20 14.64 -18.88
C ALA A 404 -18.66 14.51 -17.43
N PHE A 405 -17.74 14.21 -16.51
CA PHE A 405 -18.03 14.16 -15.08
C PHE A 405 -16.78 14.26 -14.21
N GLY A 406 -16.97 14.79 -13.00
CA GLY A 406 -16.02 14.72 -11.91
C GLY A 406 -16.12 13.42 -11.11
N ARG A 407 -15.03 13.08 -10.43
CA ARG A 407 -14.95 12.05 -9.39
C ARG A 407 -14.47 12.73 -8.10
N GLY A 408 -15.43 13.30 -7.37
CA GLY A 408 -15.16 14.21 -6.25
C GLY A 408 -14.31 15.41 -6.68
N ASP A 409 -13.38 15.80 -5.81
CA ASP A 409 -12.29 16.77 -6.03
C ASP A 409 -10.97 16.11 -6.49
N ALA A 410 -10.99 14.79 -6.73
CA ALA A 410 -9.79 14.01 -7.08
C ALA A 410 -9.54 13.90 -8.59
N GLY A 411 -10.59 13.93 -9.41
CA GLY A 411 -10.47 13.80 -10.88
C GLY A 411 -11.68 14.31 -11.67
N PHE A 412 -11.47 14.46 -12.98
CA PHE A 412 -12.46 14.85 -13.98
C PHE A 412 -12.14 14.19 -15.32
N VAL A 413 -13.16 13.73 -16.03
CA VAL A 413 -13.04 13.11 -17.36
C VAL A 413 -14.08 13.72 -18.31
N ALA A 414 -13.74 13.80 -19.59
CA ALA A 414 -14.69 14.08 -20.67
C ALA A 414 -14.40 13.17 -21.87
N ILE A 415 -15.44 12.56 -22.42
CA ILE A 415 -15.38 11.57 -23.50
C ILE A 415 -16.22 12.08 -24.67
N ASN A 416 -15.61 12.17 -25.84
CA ASN A 416 -16.26 12.54 -27.10
C ASN A 416 -16.23 11.35 -28.07
N ASN A 417 -17.36 10.64 -28.17
CA ASN A 417 -17.56 9.54 -29.11
C ASN A 417 -18.23 9.99 -30.42
N GLU A 418 -18.38 11.29 -30.67
CA GLU A 418 -18.73 11.81 -32.00
C GLU A 418 -17.52 11.85 -32.93
N ASP A 419 -17.76 12.00 -34.23
CA ASP A 419 -16.70 12.15 -35.25
C ASP A 419 -16.22 13.61 -35.45
N TRP A 420 -16.74 14.56 -34.67
CA TRP A 420 -16.35 15.98 -34.70
C TRP A 420 -15.90 16.48 -33.33
N GLU A 421 -15.21 17.62 -33.29
CA GLU A 421 -14.64 18.19 -32.07
C GLU A 421 -15.71 18.76 -31.11
N TRP A 422 -15.51 18.58 -29.81
CA TRP A 422 -16.33 19.15 -28.74
C TRP A 422 -15.52 20.21 -27.98
N THR A 423 -15.82 21.49 -28.20
CA THR A 423 -15.29 22.59 -27.38
C THR A 423 -16.30 22.97 -26.32
N HIS A 424 -15.94 22.84 -25.03
CA HIS A 424 -16.83 23.22 -23.93
C HIS A 424 -16.10 23.86 -22.75
N THR A 425 -16.86 24.46 -21.83
CA THR A 425 -16.37 24.96 -20.54
C THR A 425 -17.11 24.27 -19.41
N PHE A 426 -16.48 23.25 -18.85
CA PHE A 426 -17.01 22.40 -17.79
C PHE A 426 -16.82 23.05 -16.42
N GLN A 427 -17.79 22.83 -15.54
CA GLN A 427 -17.57 22.99 -14.09
C GLN A 427 -16.95 21.71 -13.54
N THR A 428 -15.93 21.87 -12.71
CA THR A 428 -15.27 20.78 -11.99
C THR A 428 -15.19 21.10 -10.49
N SER A 429 -14.83 20.11 -9.69
CA SER A 429 -14.43 20.29 -8.28
C SER A 429 -12.92 20.15 -8.08
N LEU A 430 -12.13 20.09 -9.16
CA LEU A 430 -10.66 20.04 -9.08
C LEU A 430 -10.12 21.38 -8.56
N PRO A 431 -9.11 21.38 -7.66
CA PRO A 431 -8.42 22.59 -7.23
C PRO A 431 -7.84 23.39 -8.40
N SER A 432 -7.80 24.72 -8.28
CA SER A 432 -7.15 25.59 -9.28
C SER A 432 -5.68 25.21 -9.48
N GLY A 433 -5.24 25.06 -10.72
CA GLY A 433 -3.87 24.63 -11.05
C GLY A 433 -3.73 24.10 -12.47
N THR A 434 -2.50 23.71 -12.84
CA THR A 434 -2.19 23.13 -14.15
C THR A 434 -2.16 21.61 -14.08
N TYR A 435 -2.91 20.96 -14.96
CA TYR A 435 -3.07 19.51 -15.05
C TYR A 435 -2.57 19.00 -16.40
N CYS A 436 -1.93 17.82 -16.39
CA CYS A 436 -1.68 17.06 -17.61
C CYS A 436 -2.91 16.20 -17.94
N ASP A 437 -3.25 16.10 -19.22
CA ASP A 437 -4.22 15.13 -19.70
C ASP A 437 -3.59 13.74 -19.73
N VAL A 438 -4.11 12.84 -18.89
CA VAL A 438 -3.63 11.44 -18.81
C VAL A 438 -4.31 10.53 -19.84
N ALA A 439 -5.28 11.02 -20.61
CA ALA A 439 -5.79 10.29 -21.76
C ALA A 439 -4.84 10.39 -22.96
N SER A 440 -4.25 11.57 -23.23
CA SER A 440 -3.32 11.77 -24.37
C SER A 440 -1.83 11.67 -24.04
N GLY A 441 -1.42 11.60 -22.77
CA GLY A 441 0.00 11.45 -22.42
C GLY A 441 0.27 11.28 -20.93
N ASN A 442 1.50 11.60 -20.51
CA ASN A 442 1.98 11.47 -19.14
C ASN A 442 2.56 12.80 -18.62
N LYS A 443 2.82 12.86 -17.31
CA LYS A 443 3.57 13.95 -16.67
C LYS A 443 5.04 13.57 -16.55
N GLU A 444 5.93 14.40 -17.09
CA GLU A 444 7.38 14.22 -17.02
C GLU A 444 8.02 15.45 -16.35
N GLY A 445 8.43 15.28 -15.08
CA GLY A 445 8.89 16.39 -14.24
C GLY A 445 7.81 17.45 -14.04
N SER A 446 8.03 18.65 -14.60
CA SER A 446 7.08 19.76 -14.63
C SER A 446 6.24 19.83 -15.91
N ASN A 447 6.54 19.01 -16.93
CA ASN A 447 5.92 19.03 -18.24
C ASN A 447 4.85 17.93 -18.42
N CYS A 448 4.07 18.05 -19.49
CA CYS A 448 3.14 17.03 -19.96
C CYS A 448 3.56 16.61 -21.37
N THR A 449 3.57 15.30 -21.67
CA THR A 449 3.83 14.80 -23.03
C THR A 449 2.58 14.77 -23.90
N GLY A 450 1.40 14.71 -23.27
CA GLY A 450 0.10 14.92 -23.91
C GLY A 450 -0.43 16.34 -23.71
N GLY A 451 -1.74 16.48 -23.77
CA GLY A 451 -2.44 17.73 -23.49
C GLY A 451 -2.16 18.28 -22.08
N LYS A 452 -2.39 19.58 -21.91
CA LYS A 452 -2.32 20.27 -20.62
C LYS A 452 -3.41 21.32 -20.52
N VAL A 453 -3.93 21.56 -19.32
CA VAL A 453 -4.98 22.56 -19.09
C VAL A 453 -4.79 23.25 -17.74
N THR A 454 -5.26 24.50 -17.63
CA THR A 454 -5.27 25.25 -16.38
C THR A 454 -6.71 25.37 -15.89
N ILE A 455 -7.01 24.77 -14.74
CA ILE A 455 -8.31 24.89 -14.08
C ILE A 455 -8.26 26.12 -13.16
N SER A 456 -9.30 26.95 -13.19
CA SER A 456 -9.39 28.17 -12.37
C SER A 456 -10.78 28.27 -11.74
N ASN A 457 -10.83 28.30 -10.40
CA ASN A 457 -12.08 28.32 -9.62
C ASN A 457 -13.04 27.17 -9.99
N GLY A 458 -12.46 26.00 -10.30
CA GLY A 458 -13.17 24.82 -10.80
C GLY A 458 -13.57 24.86 -12.27
N SER A 459 -13.47 26.00 -12.97
CA SER A 459 -13.78 26.12 -14.40
C SER A 459 -12.67 25.50 -15.26
N LEU A 460 -13.08 24.74 -16.28
CA LEU A 460 -12.22 24.00 -17.22
C LEU A 460 -12.70 24.18 -18.66
N SER A 461 -12.00 24.96 -19.47
CA SER A 461 -12.27 25.10 -20.92
C SER A 461 -11.33 24.21 -21.73
N VAL A 462 -11.88 23.36 -22.60
CA VAL A 462 -11.09 22.41 -23.41
C VAL A 462 -11.80 22.07 -24.73
N THR A 463 -11.01 21.76 -25.76
CA THR A 463 -11.46 21.17 -27.03
C THR A 463 -11.04 19.71 -27.08
N ILE A 464 -12.01 18.81 -27.28
CA ILE A 464 -11.82 17.36 -27.30
C ILE A 464 -12.06 16.89 -28.73
N PRO A 465 -11.05 16.36 -29.44
CA PRO A 465 -11.22 15.86 -30.80
C PRO A 465 -12.30 14.78 -30.92
N GLY A 466 -12.79 14.55 -32.14
CA GLY A 466 -13.68 13.41 -32.41
C GLY A 466 -13.02 12.08 -32.07
N ARG A 467 -13.81 11.11 -31.59
CA ARG A 467 -13.37 9.79 -31.09
C ARG A 467 -12.19 9.87 -30.11
N SER A 468 -12.24 10.81 -29.17
CA SER A 468 -11.18 11.08 -28.19
C SER A 468 -11.75 11.36 -26.79
N ALA A 469 -10.87 11.45 -25.80
CA ALA A 469 -11.19 11.82 -24.43
C ALA A 469 -10.08 12.66 -23.82
N VAL A 470 -10.41 13.39 -22.75
CA VAL A 470 -9.44 14.03 -21.85
C VAL A 470 -9.72 13.60 -20.40
N ALA A 471 -8.68 13.41 -19.62
CA ALA A 471 -8.77 13.00 -18.23
C ALA A 471 -7.73 13.74 -17.37
N TYR A 472 -8.20 14.38 -16.30
CA TYR A 472 -7.38 15.13 -15.36
C TYR A 472 -7.61 14.61 -13.96
N HIS A 473 -6.55 14.26 -13.24
CA HIS A 473 -6.61 13.97 -11.81
C HIS A 473 -5.58 14.80 -11.06
N ILE A 474 -5.80 15.00 -9.76
CA ILE A 474 -4.74 15.54 -8.90
C ILE A 474 -3.49 14.67 -9.08
N ALA A 475 -2.37 15.26 -9.46
CA ALA A 475 -1.13 14.51 -9.66
C ALA A 475 -0.82 13.73 -8.37
N PRO A 476 -0.31 12.48 -8.47
CA PRO A 476 -0.19 11.63 -7.30
C PRO A 476 0.64 12.32 -6.22
N ARG A 477 -0.04 12.70 -5.13
CA ARG A 477 0.60 12.71 -3.82
C ARG A 477 1.25 11.33 -3.71
N MET A 478 2.55 11.25 -3.48
CA MET A 478 3.21 9.96 -3.32
C MET A 478 2.56 9.21 -2.16
N SER A 479 1.62 8.34 -2.48
CA SER A 479 1.01 7.40 -1.53
C SER A 479 2.04 6.32 -1.25
N ARG A 480 3.07 6.70 -0.49
CA ARG A 480 3.73 5.76 0.42
C ARG A 480 2.59 5.19 1.25
N ARG A 481 2.31 3.90 1.04
CA ARG A 481 1.30 3.11 1.77
C ARG A 481 1.12 3.66 3.19
N ALA A 482 -0.12 3.95 3.58
CA ALA A 482 -0.50 3.96 4.98
C ALA A 482 -0.95 2.52 5.34
N PRO A 483 -0.08 1.63 5.85
CA PRO A 483 -0.45 0.25 6.11
C PRO A 483 -1.33 0.14 7.37
N ASN A 484 -2.63 0.40 7.21
CA ASN A 484 -3.72 0.07 8.14
C ASN A 484 -3.44 0.41 9.64
N ASN A 485 -2.78 1.54 9.88
CA ASN A 485 -2.54 2.12 11.20
C ASN A 485 -2.26 3.62 11.03
N ASP A 486 -3.09 4.48 11.61
CA ASP A 486 -2.93 5.95 11.54
C ASP A 486 -1.76 6.50 12.38
N LYS A 487 -1.03 5.60 13.05
CA LYS A 487 0.14 5.88 13.89
C LYS A 487 1.34 6.30 13.05
N LYS A 488 1.67 7.60 13.04
CA LYS A 488 2.87 8.15 12.37
C LYS A 488 3.95 8.70 13.29
N VAL A 489 3.65 8.94 14.57
CA VAL A 489 4.63 9.51 15.51
C VAL A 489 5.83 8.57 15.65
N VAL A 490 7.03 9.13 15.53
CA VAL A 490 8.31 8.44 15.73
C VAL A 490 8.84 8.77 17.13
N VAL A 491 9.41 7.79 17.84
CA VAL A 491 10.20 8.05 19.06
C VAL A 491 11.66 7.63 18.82
N GLN A 492 12.59 8.58 18.90
CA GLN A 492 14.03 8.30 18.85
C GLN A 492 14.52 7.91 20.25
N MET A 493 14.74 6.61 20.48
CA MET A 493 15.22 6.09 21.77
C MET A 493 16.75 6.14 21.84
N PHE A 494 17.28 7.35 21.98
CA PHE A 494 18.70 7.63 21.85
C PHE A 494 19.52 7.08 23.02
N GLY A 495 20.46 6.19 22.69
CA GLY A 495 21.38 5.55 23.62
C GLY A 495 20.84 4.28 24.31
N TRP A 496 19.58 3.93 24.09
CA TRP A 496 18.92 2.82 24.80
C TRP A 496 19.46 1.44 24.37
N ASN A 497 19.51 0.49 25.31
CA ASN A 497 19.83 -0.91 25.01
C ASN A 497 18.61 -1.68 24.49
N TRP A 498 18.83 -2.72 23.68
CA TRP A 498 17.78 -3.45 22.96
C TRP A 498 16.71 -4.02 23.87
N ASN A 499 17.09 -4.62 25.01
CA ASN A 499 16.12 -5.20 25.95
C ASN A 499 15.20 -4.14 26.55
N SER A 500 15.73 -2.96 26.88
CA SER A 500 14.95 -1.84 27.42
C SER A 500 14.00 -1.26 26.37
N ILE A 501 14.43 -1.12 25.11
CA ILE A 501 13.54 -0.72 24.00
C ILE A 501 12.43 -1.75 23.80
N ALA A 502 12.77 -3.05 23.88
CA ALA A 502 11.83 -4.14 23.68
C ALA A 502 10.73 -4.19 24.76
N GLU A 503 11.06 -3.83 26.00
CA GLU A 503 10.08 -3.66 27.07
C GLU A 503 9.27 -2.37 26.92
N GLU A 504 9.91 -1.25 26.60
CA GLU A 504 9.25 0.05 26.41
C GLU A 504 8.24 0.02 25.26
N CYS A 505 8.53 -0.74 24.21
CA CYS A 505 7.61 -1.04 23.11
C CYS A 505 6.28 -1.65 23.59
N VAL A 506 6.34 -2.62 24.49
CA VAL A 506 5.16 -3.32 25.04
C VAL A 506 4.48 -2.50 26.13
N ASN A 507 5.27 -1.92 27.03
CA ASN A 507 4.81 -1.25 28.24
C ASN A 507 4.28 0.18 27.99
N PHE A 508 4.67 0.83 26.90
CA PHE A 508 4.28 2.21 26.62
C PHE A 508 4.07 2.54 25.14
N LEU A 509 5.05 2.32 24.25
CA LEU A 509 5.01 2.89 22.89
C LEU A 509 3.82 2.35 22.06
N GLY A 510 3.58 1.03 22.09
CA GLY A 510 2.45 0.38 21.43
C GLY A 510 1.10 0.88 21.94
N PRO A 511 0.84 0.81 23.27
CA PRO A 511 -0.34 1.37 23.92
C PRO A 511 -0.57 2.88 23.70
N ALA A 512 0.48 3.69 23.73
CA ALA A 512 0.41 5.14 23.51
C ALA A 512 0.13 5.51 22.04
N GLY A 513 0.33 4.58 21.11
CA GLY A 513 0.06 4.79 19.69
C GLY A 513 1.25 5.29 18.88
N VAL A 514 2.48 5.04 19.32
CA VAL A 514 3.68 5.31 18.53
C VAL A 514 3.68 4.44 17.27
N GLY A 515 4.02 5.03 16.12
CA GLY A 515 4.08 4.33 14.83
C GLY A 515 5.42 3.64 14.61
N PHE A 516 6.52 4.33 14.92
CA PHE A 516 7.89 3.83 14.77
C PHE A 516 8.73 4.14 16.02
N VAL A 517 9.59 3.21 16.41
CA VAL A 517 10.75 3.51 17.25
C VAL A 517 11.97 3.64 16.35
N GLN A 518 12.65 4.79 16.41
CA GLN A 518 13.98 4.96 15.85
C GLN A 518 14.99 4.56 16.93
N VAL A 519 15.76 3.52 16.64
CA VAL A 519 16.80 2.98 17.54
C VAL A 519 18.18 3.40 17.08
N ASN A 520 19.15 3.34 17.99
CA ASN A 520 20.54 3.58 17.65
C ASN A 520 21.06 2.62 16.56
N PRO A 521 22.16 3.00 15.87
CA PRO A 521 23.25 2.11 15.51
C PRO A 521 23.24 0.64 15.98
N PRO A 522 23.11 -0.34 15.04
CA PRO A 522 23.20 -1.76 15.34
C PRO A 522 24.26 -2.61 14.60
N GLN A 523 24.92 -2.20 13.47
CA GLN A 523 26.08 -2.95 12.88
C GLN A 523 27.37 -2.79 13.68
N GLU A 524 28.60 -2.73 13.13
CA GLU A 524 29.88 -2.64 13.84
C GLU A 524 30.63 -1.27 13.76
N HIS A 525 31.29 -0.77 14.84
CA HIS A 525 31.81 0.60 15.13
C HIS A 525 33.05 0.68 16.05
N LEU A 526 33.45 1.90 16.44
CA LEU A 526 34.59 2.22 17.32
C LEU A 526 34.30 2.04 18.83
N SER A 527 35.19 1.40 19.58
CA SER A 527 35.00 1.21 21.03
C SER A 527 35.22 2.49 21.85
N GLY A 528 34.18 2.96 22.56
CA GLY A 528 34.25 4.10 23.48
C GLY A 528 32.92 4.40 24.19
N ASP A 529 33.02 5.13 25.31
CA ASP A 529 31.86 5.54 26.12
C ASP A 529 31.06 6.67 25.46
N GLN A 530 31.74 7.58 24.75
CA GLN A 530 31.16 8.75 24.08
C GLN A 530 29.96 8.37 23.19
N TRP A 531 29.01 9.28 22.97
CA TRP A 531 27.84 8.91 22.18
C TRP A 531 28.13 8.79 20.68
N TRP A 532 29.02 9.63 20.13
CA TRP A 532 29.28 9.69 18.68
C TRP A 532 30.07 8.50 18.13
N VAL A 533 30.69 7.68 18.99
CA VAL A 533 31.31 6.43 18.50
C VAL A 533 30.26 5.51 17.87
N ASP A 534 28.99 5.68 18.24
CA ASP A 534 27.83 5.03 17.61
C ASP A 534 27.72 5.26 16.09
N TYR A 535 28.49 6.18 15.51
CA TYR A 535 28.36 6.59 14.10
C TYR A 535 29.64 6.34 13.28
N GLN A 536 30.71 5.83 13.91
CA GLN A 536 31.99 5.53 13.24
C GLN A 536 32.09 4.04 12.90
N ALA A 537 31.49 3.63 11.79
CA ALA A 537 31.35 2.22 11.41
C ALA A 537 32.68 1.53 11.07
N VAL A 538 32.76 0.24 11.43
CA VAL A 538 33.95 -0.63 11.30
C VAL A 538 33.61 -1.95 10.59
N SER A 539 32.36 -2.46 10.66
CA SER A 539 31.88 -3.56 9.80
C SER A 539 30.34 -3.64 9.79
N TYR A 540 29.77 -4.61 9.06
CA TYR A 540 28.32 -4.87 9.03
C TYR A 540 27.81 -5.96 10.02
N GLN A 541 28.63 -6.40 10.98
CA GLN A 541 28.20 -7.34 12.04
C GLN A 541 27.26 -6.69 13.07
N LEU A 542 26.12 -7.32 13.39
CA LEU A 542 25.16 -6.77 14.35
C LEU A 542 25.52 -7.07 15.82
N GLN A 543 26.31 -6.24 16.49
CA GLN A 543 26.86 -6.56 17.82
C GLN A 543 27.02 -5.34 18.75
N SER A 544 26.07 -4.39 18.70
CA SER A 544 26.35 -3.02 19.17
C SER A 544 26.57 -2.87 20.68
N LYS A 545 27.08 -1.69 21.13
CA LYS A 545 27.13 -1.39 22.58
C LYS A 545 25.74 -1.26 23.22
N ARG A 546 24.68 -1.39 22.42
CA ARG A 546 23.27 -1.45 22.83
C ARG A 546 22.76 -2.90 22.95
N GLY A 547 23.53 -3.90 22.48
CA GLY A 547 23.27 -5.34 22.65
C GLY A 547 23.60 -6.18 21.41
N SER A 548 23.57 -7.50 21.58
CA SER A 548 23.86 -8.47 20.51
C SER A 548 22.76 -8.55 19.42
N ARG A 549 23.09 -9.15 18.28
CA ARG A 549 22.13 -9.55 17.22
C ARG A 549 20.89 -10.24 17.77
N SER A 550 21.04 -11.10 18.78
CA SER A 550 19.95 -11.89 19.34
C SER A 550 18.94 -11.02 20.11
N GLU A 551 19.45 -10.07 20.90
CA GLU A 551 18.65 -9.09 21.64
C GLU A 551 18.01 -8.07 20.70
N PHE A 552 18.74 -7.66 19.65
CA PHE A 552 18.23 -6.80 18.59
C PHE A 552 17.04 -7.43 17.83
N ALA A 553 17.17 -8.71 17.44
CA ALA A 553 16.08 -9.46 16.81
C ALA A 553 14.89 -9.69 17.76
N ALA A 554 15.15 -9.97 19.04
CA ALA A 554 14.11 -10.08 20.06
C ALA A 554 13.38 -8.75 20.31
N MET A 555 14.10 -7.62 20.23
CA MET A 555 13.54 -6.27 20.30
C MET A 555 12.60 -5.99 19.12
N ILE A 556 13.03 -6.27 17.88
CA ILE A 556 12.16 -6.17 16.69
C ILE A 556 10.89 -7.01 16.87
N GLY A 557 11.02 -8.27 17.30
CA GLY A 557 9.87 -9.15 17.55
C GLY A 557 8.88 -8.60 18.58
N LYS A 558 9.38 -8.14 19.74
CA LYS A 558 8.54 -7.52 20.80
C LYS A 558 7.87 -6.23 20.32
N CYS A 559 8.60 -5.33 19.66
CA CYS A 559 8.04 -4.08 19.14
C CYS A 559 6.95 -4.33 18.08
N LYS A 560 7.22 -5.22 17.12
CA LYS A 560 6.28 -5.59 16.07
C LYS A 560 4.99 -6.20 16.62
N ASN A 561 5.09 -7.04 17.65
CA ASN A 561 3.93 -7.60 18.36
C ASN A 561 3.14 -6.54 19.15
N ALA A 562 3.79 -5.47 19.62
CA ALA A 562 3.13 -4.31 20.23
C ALA A 562 2.54 -3.31 19.19
N GLY A 563 2.68 -3.61 17.88
CA GLY A 563 2.25 -2.73 16.80
C GLY A 563 3.16 -1.51 16.57
N VAL A 564 4.39 -1.54 17.09
CA VAL A 564 5.43 -0.52 16.91
C VAL A 564 6.46 -1.01 15.91
N LYS A 565 6.69 -0.25 14.85
CA LYS A 565 7.67 -0.57 13.82
C LYS A 565 9.08 -0.16 14.23
N VAL A 566 10.11 -0.89 13.81
CA VAL A 566 11.50 -0.53 14.10
C VAL A 566 12.14 0.19 12.92
N SER A 567 12.82 1.30 13.20
CA SER A 567 13.71 2.01 12.27
C SER A 567 15.09 2.18 12.91
N VAL A 568 16.16 2.06 12.13
CA VAL A 568 17.55 2.03 12.64
C VAL A 568 18.40 3.19 12.14
N GLY A 569 19.36 3.62 12.96
CA GLY A 569 20.65 4.16 12.49
C GLY A 569 21.67 3.04 12.25
N ALA A 570 22.99 3.29 12.38
CA ALA A 570 24.02 2.32 11.97
C ALA A 570 25.32 2.22 12.88
N SER A 571 25.66 1.07 13.57
CA SER A 571 27.03 0.57 14.08
C SER A 571 27.28 -0.05 15.57
N ASN A 572 28.51 -0.61 15.96
CA ASN A 572 29.17 -1.53 17.06
C ASN A 572 29.24 -3.11 17.06
N ALA A 573 30.31 -3.89 17.29
CA ALA A 573 31.74 -3.72 17.68
C ALA A 573 32.57 -4.96 17.22
N GLY A 574 33.91 -4.88 17.06
CA GLY A 574 34.75 -6.10 17.00
C GLY A 574 36.18 -6.06 16.43
N THR A 575 36.42 -5.36 15.32
CA THR A 575 37.49 -5.69 14.33
C THR A 575 38.63 -4.66 14.32
N GLN A 576 39.86 -5.11 14.03
CA GLN A 576 40.99 -4.21 13.77
C GLN A 576 40.92 -3.64 12.35
N PHE A 577 40.97 -2.32 12.23
CA PHE A 577 40.92 -1.58 10.97
C PHE A 577 41.95 -0.44 10.97
N SER A 578 42.13 0.20 9.82
CA SER A 578 42.72 1.54 9.72
C SER A 578 41.89 2.40 8.77
N HIS A 579 42.15 3.71 8.73
CA HIS A 579 41.31 4.75 8.13
C HIS A 579 40.62 4.35 6.81
N TYR A 580 41.38 3.84 5.84
CA TYR A 580 40.89 3.38 4.53
C TYR A 580 41.00 1.85 4.32
N ASN A 581 41.01 1.03 5.38
CA ASN A 581 41.18 -0.43 5.29
C ASN A 581 40.45 -1.17 6.43
N TYR A 582 39.36 -1.85 6.06
CA TYR A 582 38.43 -2.56 6.95
C TYR A 582 38.45 -4.04 6.54
N PRO A 583 39.29 -4.89 7.17
CA PRO A 583 39.64 -6.21 6.65
C PRO A 583 38.45 -7.11 6.34
N GLY A 584 38.40 -7.62 5.10
CA GLY A 584 37.30 -8.46 4.60
C GLY A 584 36.06 -7.69 4.13
N LEU A 585 36.02 -6.36 4.34
CA LEU A 585 34.92 -5.51 3.93
C LEU A 585 35.32 -4.48 2.86
N TYR A 586 36.22 -3.54 3.21
CA TYR A 586 36.63 -2.42 2.36
C TYR A 586 38.15 -2.21 2.37
N SER A 587 38.65 -1.67 1.28
CA SER A 587 40.06 -1.38 0.99
C SER A 587 40.21 0.05 0.46
N TRP A 588 41.45 0.53 0.25
CA TRP A 588 41.73 1.90 -0.18
C TRP A 588 40.87 2.38 -1.37
N ASN A 589 40.62 1.52 -2.34
CA ASN A 589 39.89 1.85 -3.57
C ASN A 589 38.36 1.92 -3.39
N ASP A 590 37.84 1.50 -2.22
CA ASP A 590 36.42 1.53 -1.88
C ASP A 590 36.02 2.86 -1.19
N PHE A 591 36.97 3.78 -1.02
CA PHE A 591 36.79 5.12 -0.48
C PHE A 591 37.03 6.18 -1.57
N HIS A 592 36.46 7.37 -1.38
CA HIS A 592 36.82 8.56 -2.14
C HIS A 592 38.14 9.17 -1.63
N HIS A 593 38.82 9.90 -2.52
CA HIS A 593 40.10 10.59 -2.27
C HIS A 593 40.05 11.90 -3.06
N CYS A 594 39.36 12.91 -2.54
CA CYS A 594 38.97 14.08 -3.33
C CYS A 594 40.11 15.05 -3.66
N GLY A 595 41.24 14.99 -2.94
CA GLY A 595 42.46 15.75 -3.22
C GLY A 595 42.31 17.26 -3.06
N LYS A 596 41.36 17.72 -2.23
CA LYS A 596 41.07 19.15 -2.00
C LYS A 596 41.81 19.74 -0.80
N SER A 597 42.40 18.88 0.03
CA SER A 597 43.09 19.18 1.29
C SER A 597 44.09 18.05 1.60
N ASP A 598 45.02 18.27 2.53
CA ASP A 598 46.06 17.29 2.89
C ASP A 598 45.52 16.03 3.63
N ASN A 599 44.23 16.04 4.00
CA ASN A 599 43.53 14.94 4.68
C ASN A 599 42.14 14.66 4.09
N ASP A 600 41.90 15.05 2.83
CA ASP A 600 40.64 14.87 2.09
C ASP A 600 39.36 15.46 2.74
N ASP A 601 39.43 16.21 3.84
CA ASP A 601 38.31 16.91 4.49
C ASP A 601 37.62 17.96 3.58
N ILE A 602 36.29 18.07 3.70
CA ILE A 602 35.45 19.12 3.08
C ILE A 602 35.94 20.53 3.45
N GLN A 603 36.49 21.27 2.47
CA GLN A 603 36.90 22.67 2.65
C GLN A 603 35.78 23.66 2.28
N ASN A 604 35.01 23.37 1.23
CA ASN A 604 33.93 24.24 0.74
C ASN A 604 32.56 23.59 0.90
N TRP A 605 31.85 23.97 1.96
CA TRP A 605 30.48 23.50 2.28
C TRP A 605 29.39 23.98 1.31
N GLY A 606 29.74 24.81 0.31
CA GLY A 606 28.88 25.16 -0.82
C GLY A 606 29.19 24.41 -2.12
N ASP A 607 30.23 23.56 -2.13
CA ASP A 607 30.64 22.76 -3.29
C ASP A 607 30.08 21.33 -3.16
N ARG A 608 29.23 20.94 -4.12
CA ARG A 608 28.55 19.64 -4.08
C ARG A 608 29.48 18.46 -4.34
N ASP A 609 30.55 18.66 -5.13
CA ASP A 609 31.57 17.65 -5.35
C ASP A 609 32.35 17.37 -4.05
N GLN A 610 32.58 18.39 -3.23
CA GLN A 610 33.21 18.21 -1.92
C GLN A 610 32.24 17.58 -0.93
N LEU A 611 31.00 18.09 -0.85
CA LEU A 611 30.02 17.56 0.10
C LEU A 611 29.79 16.05 -0.03
N TRP A 612 29.89 15.47 -1.23
CA TRP A 612 29.61 14.06 -1.51
C TRP A 612 30.83 13.15 -1.71
N ASN A 613 32.03 13.71 -1.89
CA ASN A 613 33.23 12.93 -2.22
C ASN A 613 34.44 13.23 -1.32
N CYS A 614 34.32 14.17 -0.36
CA CYS A 614 35.36 14.51 0.61
C CYS A 614 34.96 14.10 2.03
N GLU A 615 35.94 13.90 2.91
CA GLU A 615 35.70 13.46 4.28
C GLU A 615 34.89 14.47 5.10
N LEU A 616 33.97 13.93 5.89
CA LEU A 616 33.18 14.66 6.88
C LEU A 616 33.94 14.67 8.22
N VAL A 617 34.75 15.69 8.47
CA VAL A 617 35.54 15.86 9.70
C VAL A 617 36.42 14.65 10.03
N ASN A 618 37.25 14.27 9.06
CA ASN A 618 38.18 13.15 9.09
C ASN A 618 37.46 11.79 9.32
N LEU A 619 36.32 11.60 8.65
CA LEU A 619 35.61 10.32 8.50
C LEU A 619 35.80 9.81 7.08
N ALA A 620 36.39 8.61 6.95
CA ALA A 620 36.72 7.98 5.67
C ALA A 620 35.49 7.81 4.77
N ASP A 621 35.43 8.60 3.69
CA ASP A 621 34.26 8.70 2.84
C ASP A 621 34.14 7.52 1.87
N LEU A 622 33.04 6.77 1.95
CA LEU A 622 32.83 5.57 1.13
C LEU A 622 32.48 5.96 -0.30
N ASN A 623 33.09 5.29 -1.27
CA ASN A 623 32.77 5.49 -2.69
C ASN A 623 31.38 4.91 -3.00
N THR A 624 30.32 5.66 -2.74
CA THR A 624 28.93 5.19 -2.91
C THR A 624 28.54 4.95 -4.37
N GLY A 625 29.30 5.50 -5.32
CA GLY A 625 29.17 5.20 -6.75
C GLY A 625 29.73 3.83 -7.14
N SER A 626 30.58 3.24 -6.31
CA SER A 626 31.13 1.91 -6.53
C SER A 626 30.05 0.85 -6.34
N SER A 627 29.76 0.12 -7.42
CA SER A 627 28.81 -1.01 -7.41
C SER A 627 29.07 -2.02 -6.27
N TYR A 628 30.34 -2.26 -5.91
CA TYR A 628 30.76 -3.13 -4.80
C TYR A 628 30.37 -2.53 -3.43
N VAL A 629 30.61 -1.24 -3.21
CA VAL A 629 30.21 -0.53 -1.98
C VAL A 629 28.68 -0.56 -1.84
N GLN A 630 27.96 -0.29 -2.93
CA GLN A 630 26.50 -0.39 -2.99
C GLN A 630 25.99 -1.79 -2.68
N ASP A 631 26.66 -2.85 -3.18
CA ASP A 631 26.28 -4.25 -2.88
C ASP A 631 26.48 -4.60 -1.40
N LYS A 632 27.54 -4.09 -0.76
CA LYS A 632 27.77 -4.27 0.69
C LYS A 632 26.72 -3.52 1.53
N LEU A 633 26.46 -2.25 1.21
CA LEU A 633 25.43 -1.43 1.86
C LEU A 633 24.03 -2.05 1.70
N ALA A 634 23.71 -2.56 0.51
CA ALA A 634 22.46 -3.25 0.24
C ALA A 634 22.38 -4.60 0.97
N ALA A 635 23.44 -5.42 0.96
CA ALA A 635 23.46 -6.70 1.68
C ALA A 635 23.25 -6.52 3.19
N PHE A 636 23.90 -5.52 3.79
CA PHE A 636 23.67 -5.14 5.19
C PHE A 636 22.23 -4.69 5.45
N THR A 637 21.71 -3.77 4.62
CA THR A 637 20.34 -3.27 4.74
C THR A 637 19.32 -4.41 4.56
N ASN A 638 19.60 -5.37 3.68
CA ASN A 638 18.78 -6.55 3.45
C ASN A 638 18.76 -7.49 4.65
N ASP A 639 19.88 -7.65 5.37
CA ASP A 639 19.92 -8.42 6.62
C ASP A 639 19.03 -7.79 7.71
N LEU A 640 19.10 -6.46 7.88
CA LEU A 640 18.17 -5.71 8.75
C LEU A 640 16.70 -5.91 8.34
N LEU A 641 16.39 -5.79 7.05
CA LEU A 641 15.04 -5.99 6.52
C LEU A 641 14.55 -7.44 6.69
N ASN A 642 15.46 -8.43 6.64
CA ASN A 642 15.14 -9.85 6.87
C ASN A 642 14.91 -10.16 8.36
N LEU A 643 15.63 -9.52 9.27
CA LEU A 643 15.33 -9.54 10.71
C LEU A 643 14.00 -8.84 11.08
N GLY A 644 13.42 -8.10 10.13
CA GLY A 644 12.09 -7.53 10.26
C GLY A 644 12.05 -6.03 10.53
N VAL A 645 13.17 -5.31 10.42
CA VAL A 645 13.23 -3.83 10.47
C VAL A 645 12.28 -3.24 9.43
N ASP A 646 11.49 -2.25 9.82
CA ASP A 646 10.40 -1.70 9.00
C ASP A 646 10.79 -0.39 8.29
N GLY A 647 11.84 0.30 8.74
CA GLY A 647 12.30 1.56 8.14
C GLY A 647 13.76 1.91 8.41
N LEU A 648 14.26 3.00 7.83
CA LEU A 648 15.65 3.45 7.95
C LEU A 648 15.71 4.95 8.31
N ARG A 649 16.63 5.36 9.19
CA ARG A 649 17.10 6.75 9.26
C ARG A 649 18.48 6.78 8.61
N LEU A 650 18.58 7.38 7.44
CA LEU A 650 19.84 7.57 6.74
C LEU A 650 20.62 8.70 7.43
N ASP A 651 21.69 8.31 8.10
CA ASP A 651 22.69 9.18 8.71
C ASP A 651 23.47 9.96 7.65
N ALA A 652 23.90 11.17 7.99
CA ALA A 652 24.76 12.02 7.14
C ALA A 652 24.33 12.16 5.66
N ALA A 653 23.04 11.96 5.32
CA ALA A 653 22.59 11.74 3.94
C ALA A 653 22.85 12.92 2.98
N LYS A 654 23.13 14.12 3.52
CA LYS A 654 23.68 15.28 2.79
C LYS A 654 25.00 14.98 2.06
N HIS A 655 25.76 14.01 2.57
CA HIS A 655 27.12 13.65 2.18
C HIS A 655 27.20 12.41 1.29
N MET A 656 26.07 11.94 0.77
CA MET A 656 26.01 10.94 -0.30
C MET A 656 25.25 11.53 -1.48
N ASP A 657 25.63 11.17 -2.71
CA ASP A 657 24.85 11.54 -3.89
C ASP A 657 23.45 10.86 -3.81
N PRO A 658 22.33 11.59 -3.97
CA PRO A 658 21.00 11.00 -4.04
C PRO A 658 20.85 9.95 -5.15
N ASP A 659 21.64 9.97 -6.22
CA ASP A 659 21.70 8.90 -7.22
C ASP A 659 22.25 7.59 -6.63
N ASP A 660 23.26 7.65 -5.77
CA ASP A 660 23.83 6.45 -5.13
C ASP A 660 22.93 5.92 -4.01
N ILE A 661 22.31 6.80 -3.22
CA ILE A 661 21.29 6.39 -2.25
C ILE A 661 20.15 5.67 -2.98
N ARG A 662 19.75 6.15 -4.18
CA ARG A 662 18.78 5.46 -5.04
C ARG A 662 19.32 4.14 -5.59
N ALA A 663 20.59 4.05 -5.97
CA ALA A 663 21.21 2.80 -6.41
C ALA A 663 21.22 1.73 -5.30
N VAL A 664 21.59 2.08 -4.07
CA VAL A 664 21.50 1.17 -2.90
C VAL A 664 20.04 0.78 -2.63
N LYS A 665 19.11 1.74 -2.63
CA LYS A 665 17.67 1.51 -2.42
C LYS A 665 17.06 0.54 -3.45
N ASN A 666 17.55 0.56 -4.69
CA ASN A 666 17.12 -0.34 -5.76
C ASN A 666 17.65 -1.77 -5.63
N LYS A 667 18.69 -2.01 -4.80
CA LYS A 667 19.26 -3.33 -4.51
C LYS A 667 18.62 -4.01 -3.28
N LEU A 668 17.53 -3.46 -2.74
CA LEU A 668 16.89 -3.97 -1.52
C LEU A 668 15.86 -5.07 -1.81
N VAL A 669 15.85 -6.14 -1.00
CA VAL A 669 14.91 -7.29 -1.11
C VAL A 669 13.44 -6.89 -0.95
N ARG A 670 13.18 -5.72 -0.36
CA ARG A 670 11.89 -5.03 -0.32
C ARG A 670 12.12 -3.55 -0.02
N PRO A 671 11.24 -2.65 -0.48
CA PRO A 671 11.28 -1.26 -0.03
C PRO A 671 11.04 -1.18 1.49
N PRO A 672 11.81 -0.37 2.24
CA PRO A 672 11.47 0.02 3.61
C PRO A 672 10.11 0.72 3.65
N SER A 673 9.32 0.50 4.72
CA SER A 673 8.01 1.15 4.89
C SER A 673 8.12 2.61 5.33
N TYR A 674 9.29 3.01 5.83
CA TYR A 674 9.65 4.39 6.12
C TYR A 674 11.14 4.62 5.85
N ILE A 675 11.48 5.79 5.33
CA ILE A 675 12.85 6.28 5.22
C ILE A 675 12.79 7.74 5.68
N THR A 676 13.71 8.15 6.55
CA THR A 676 13.97 9.56 6.88
C THR A 676 15.47 9.85 6.74
N GLN A 677 15.83 11.07 6.34
CA GLN A 677 17.18 11.41 5.89
C GLN A 677 17.69 12.66 6.59
N GLU A 678 18.93 12.60 7.07
CA GLU A 678 19.61 13.75 7.65
C GLU A 678 20.22 14.65 6.56
N ILE A 679 19.47 15.69 6.18
CA ILE A 679 19.97 16.74 5.28
C ILE A 679 20.06 18.05 6.07
N VAL A 680 21.21 18.33 6.68
CA VAL A 680 21.46 19.58 7.43
C VAL A 680 21.63 20.76 6.46
N ASP A 681 20.52 21.29 5.99
CA ASP A 681 20.43 22.34 4.98
C ASP A 681 19.38 23.39 5.38
N THR A 682 19.81 24.37 6.19
CA THR A 682 18.98 25.50 6.62
C THR A 682 18.76 26.54 5.51
N GLY A 683 19.50 26.47 4.41
CA GLY A 683 19.24 27.25 3.19
C GLY A 683 18.11 26.67 2.34
N GLY A 684 17.93 25.35 2.37
CA GLY A 684 16.94 24.60 1.59
C GLY A 684 17.31 24.38 0.12
N SER A 685 18.58 24.57 -0.27
CA SER A 685 19.05 24.47 -1.65
C SER A 685 19.21 23.03 -2.16
N MET A 686 19.30 22.05 -1.25
CA MET A 686 19.55 20.64 -1.55
C MET A 686 18.43 19.72 -1.05
N VAL A 687 17.69 20.06 0.02
CA VAL A 687 16.66 19.17 0.61
C VAL A 687 15.67 18.57 -0.40
N GLY A 688 15.32 19.31 -1.45
CA GLY A 688 14.40 18.85 -2.51
C GLY A 688 14.88 17.59 -3.25
N MET A 689 16.20 17.42 -3.40
CA MET A 689 16.86 16.36 -4.18
C MET A 689 16.75 14.96 -3.54
N TYR A 690 16.25 14.90 -2.30
CA TYR A 690 16.13 13.68 -1.50
C TYR A 690 14.65 13.32 -1.18
N THR A 691 13.68 14.11 -1.66
CA THR A 691 12.26 13.99 -1.23
C THR A 691 11.47 12.83 -1.85
N ASP A 692 11.95 12.28 -2.97
CA ASP A 692 11.48 11.03 -3.59
C ASP A 692 12.08 9.79 -2.89
N ILE A 693 13.28 9.93 -2.33
CA ILE A 693 13.99 8.86 -1.63
C ILE A 693 13.28 8.52 -0.31
N GLY A 694 13.03 9.52 0.53
CA GLY A 694 12.49 9.39 1.89
C GLY A 694 11.86 10.70 2.40
N ASP A 695 11.49 10.74 3.67
CA ASP A 695 11.33 12.02 4.37
C ASP A 695 12.72 12.66 4.53
N VAL A 696 12.75 13.98 4.68
CA VAL A 696 13.97 14.75 4.97
C VAL A 696 13.78 15.48 6.30
N GLN A 697 14.79 15.45 7.15
CA GLN A 697 14.79 16.15 8.44
C GLN A 697 14.80 17.67 8.23
N GLU A 698 13.71 18.34 8.65
CA GLU A 698 13.49 19.76 8.40
C GLU A 698 14.14 20.61 9.51
N PHE A 699 15.47 20.79 9.42
CA PHE A 699 16.27 21.50 10.43
C PHE A 699 15.89 22.97 10.65
N ARG A 700 15.12 23.60 9.75
CA ARG A 700 14.58 24.96 9.94
C ARG A 700 13.43 25.00 10.95
N TYR A 701 12.77 23.87 11.20
CA TYR A 701 11.65 23.73 12.12
C TYR A 701 12.05 23.92 13.61
N PRO A 702 13.03 23.19 14.18
CA PRO A 702 13.44 23.39 15.58
C PRO A 702 13.96 24.80 15.87
N GLU A 703 14.73 25.39 14.94
CA GLU A 703 15.23 26.77 15.05
C GLU A 703 14.07 27.79 15.14
N ALA A 704 13.05 27.63 14.30
CA ALA A 704 11.86 28.48 14.35
C ALA A 704 10.97 28.25 15.57
N LEU A 705 10.87 27.02 16.07
CA LEU A 705 10.21 26.76 17.36
C LEU A 705 10.95 27.48 18.48
N LYS A 706 12.29 27.35 18.54
CA LYS A 706 13.12 28.06 19.52
C LYS A 706 12.88 29.57 19.48
N ALA A 707 13.05 30.18 18.30
CA ALA A 707 12.88 31.62 18.12
C ALA A 707 11.48 32.13 18.52
N ALA A 708 10.42 31.37 18.22
CA ALA A 708 9.06 31.72 18.61
C ALA A 708 8.83 31.59 20.12
N PHE A 709 9.22 30.46 20.71
CA PHE A 709 8.97 30.16 22.12
C PHE A 709 9.84 30.97 23.10
N GLU A 710 11.08 31.33 22.72
CA GLU A 710 12.00 32.12 23.55
C GLU A 710 11.79 33.64 23.44
N GLY A 711 10.90 34.13 22.55
CA GLY A 711 10.48 35.53 22.56
C GLY A 711 9.75 36.05 21.32
N GLY A 712 9.94 35.44 20.14
CA GLY A 712 9.33 35.90 18.89
C GLY A 712 7.80 35.80 18.83
N GLY A 713 7.22 34.89 19.62
CA GLY A 713 5.78 34.65 19.73
C GLY A 713 5.30 33.42 18.98
N ILE A 714 4.69 32.48 19.70
CA ILE A 714 4.12 31.26 19.12
C ILE A 714 2.95 31.52 18.17
N ALA A 715 2.32 32.70 18.22
CA ALA A 715 1.34 33.11 17.21
C ALA A 715 1.92 33.16 15.79
N GLY A 716 3.21 33.51 15.65
CA GLY A 716 3.93 33.50 14.37
C GLY A 716 4.20 32.11 13.79
N LEU A 717 3.85 31.03 14.50
CA LEU A 717 3.91 29.65 13.99
C LEU A 717 2.66 29.28 13.19
N ARG A 718 1.61 30.10 13.17
CA ARG A 718 0.47 29.90 12.25
C ARG A 718 0.95 29.99 10.81
N GLY A 719 0.62 29.00 10.00
CA GLY A 719 1.03 28.94 8.60
C GLY A 719 2.49 28.55 8.39
N ILE A 720 3.15 27.91 9.37
CA ILE A 720 4.53 27.41 9.27
C ILE A 720 4.77 26.51 8.05
N GLU A 721 3.74 25.79 7.59
CA GLU A 721 3.74 24.97 6.39
C GLU A 721 3.85 25.77 5.07
N ASN A 722 3.61 27.07 5.09
CA ASN A 722 3.62 27.94 3.90
C ASN A 722 4.95 28.72 3.73
N ARG A 723 5.98 28.43 4.54
CA ARG A 723 7.24 29.18 4.58
C ARG A 723 8.23 28.87 3.44
N GLY A 724 7.79 28.20 2.37
CA GLY A 724 8.68 27.72 1.30
C GLY A 724 9.61 26.58 1.73
N TRP A 725 9.23 25.87 2.79
CA TRP A 725 9.96 24.74 3.36
C TRP A 725 9.58 23.43 2.68
N LEU A 726 10.05 22.28 3.20
CA LEU A 726 9.65 20.97 2.70
C LEU A 726 8.12 20.80 2.77
N ALA A 727 7.55 20.11 1.77
CA ALA A 727 6.14 19.73 1.82
C ALA A 727 5.87 18.84 3.04
N SER A 728 4.73 19.00 3.71
CA SER A 728 4.39 18.26 4.95
C SER A 728 4.39 16.73 4.81
N ASN A 729 4.35 16.20 3.59
CA ASN A 729 4.43 14.76 3.29
C ASN A 729 5.83 14.28 2.86
N SER A 730 6.84 15.14 3.01
CA SER A 730 8.26 14.89 2.75
C SER A 730 9.15 15.40 3.89
N ALA A 731 8.59 16.00 4.95
CA ALA A 731 9.31 16.55 6.09
C ALA A 731 9.21 15.64 7.32
N ASN A 732 10.35 15.24 7.89
CA ASN A 732 10.42 14.76 9.28
C ASN A 732 10.71 15.96 10.19
N VAL A 733 9.92 16.16 11.23
CA VAL A 733 10.00 17.33 12.12
C VAL A 733 10.25 16.92 13.56
N PHE A 734 10.99 17.74 14.30
CA PHE A 734 11.38 17.49 15.68
C PHE A 734 11.57 18.83 16.40
N VAL A 735 11.36 18.84 17.72
CA VAL A 735 11.74 19.99 18.58
C VAL A 735 13.25 20.02 18.79
N THR A 736 13.88 18.85 18.83
CA THR A 736 15.34 18.65 18.78
C THR A 736 15.65 17.20 18.36
N ASN A 737 16.81 16.97 17.75
CA ASN A 737 17.40 15.64 17.59
C ASN A 737 18.58 15.46 18.56
N HIS A 738 19.28 14.33 18.49
CA HIS A 738 20.40 14.02 19.40
C HIS A 738 21.56 15.01 19.36
N ASP A 739 21.83 15.66 18.22
CA ASP A 739 22.93 16.60 18.02
C ASP A 739 22.52 17.99 18.48
N GLN A 740 21.37 18.49 18.02
CA GLN A 740 20.91 19.83 18.37
C GLN A 740 20.54 19.98 19.86
N GLU A 741 20.25 18.88 20.57
CA GLU A 741 20.06 18.89 22.02
C GLU A 741 21.36 19.31 22.75
N ARG A 742 22.51 19.03 22.13
CA ARG A 742 23.89 19.32 22.61
C ARG A 742 24.50 20.55 21.93
N GLY A 743 24.16 20.79 20.66
CA GLY A 743 24.65 21.90 19.84
C GLY A 743 23.96 23.24 20.11
N GLY A 744 22.86 23.27 20.86
CA GLY A 744 22.28 24.50 21.40
C GLY A 744 21.41 25.34 20.45
N ASN A 745 21.33 25.01 19.16
CA ASN A 745 20.47 25.72 18.19
C ASN A 745 18.96 25.39 18.34
N ALA A 746 18.62 24.30 19.03
CA ALA A 746 17.25 23.90 19.34
C ALA A 746 16.84 24.22 20.79
N LEU A 747 15.58 23.94 21.13
CA LEU A 747 15.14 23.78 22.52
C LEU A 747 15.57 22.40 23.03
N SER A 748 15.93 22.27 24.31
CA SER A 748 16.23 20.96 24.94
C SER A 748 15.44 20.79 26.24
N TYR A 749 15.54 19.62 26.88
CA TYR A 749 14.97 19.42 28.23
C TYR A 749 15.44 20.48 29.24
N LYS A 750 16.62 21.08 29.03
CA LYS A 750 17.16 22.19 29.85
C LYS A 750 16.37 23.50 29.69
N SER A 751 15.53 23.63 28.65
CA SER A 751 14.56 24.71 28.45
C SER A 751 13.23 24.51 29.21
N GLY A 752 13.08 23.42 29.99
CA GLY A 752 11.93 23.20 30.88
C GLY A 752 10.57 23.14 30.17
N ASN A 753 9.55 23.81 30.74
CA ASN A 753 8.19 23.82 30.18
C ASN A 753 8.16 24.27 28.71
N THR A 754 9.03 25.22 28.31
CA THR A 754 9.12 25.74 26.94
C THR A 754 9.33 24.63 25.90
N TYR A 755 10.19 23.65 26.20
CA TYR A 755 10.42 22.46 25.36
C TYR A 755 9.21 21.51 25.33
N THR A 756 8.46 21.45 26.43
CA THR A 756 7.22 20.67 26.51
C THR A 756 6.11 21.31 25.66
N LEU A 757 5.94 22.63 25.72
CA LEU A 757 4.97 23.35 24.89
C LEU A 757 5.32 23.29 23.40
N ALA A 758 6.60 23.30 23.05
CA ALA A 758 7.06 23.08 21.67
C ALA A 758 6.68 21.68 21.16
N HIS A 759 6.74 20.64 22.01
CA HIS A 759 6.23 19.31 21.67
C HIS A 759 4.70 19.28 21.53
N VAL A 760 3.97 19.97 22.41
CA VAL A 760 2.50 20.11 22.29
C VAL A 760 2.12 20.81 20.99
N PHE A 761 2.85 21.84 20.57
CA PHE A 761 2.66 22.47 19.26
C PHE A 761 2.95 21.49 18.11
N MET A 762 4.11 20.85 18.10
CA MET A 762 4.49 19.89 17.04
C MET A 762 3.52 18.72 16.89
N LEU A 763 3.01 18.17 18.00
CA LEU A 763 2.07 17.05 17.98
C LEU A 763 0.61 17.50 17.77
N SER A 764 0.30 18.80 17.83
CA SER A 764 -1.03 19.33 17.51
C SER A 764 -1.14 19.90 16.09
N TYR A 765 -0.06 20.39 15.50
CA TYR A 765 -0.09 21.11 14.23
C TYR A 765 0.08 20.17 12.99
N PRO A 766 -0.64 20.38 11.88
CA PRO A 766 -0.55 19.54 10.68
C PRO A 766 0.67 19.86 9.80
N TYR A 767 1.89 19.68 10.32
CA TYR A 767 3.11 19.80 9.53
C TYR A 767 4.13 18.70 9.88
N GLY A 768 4.52 17.91 8.88
CA GLY A 768 5.52 16.86 8.95
C GLY A 768 5.12 15.55 9.64
N THR A 769 6.03 14.58 9.55
CA THR A 769 6.07 13.36 10.39
C THR A 769 6.82 13.70 11.69
N PRO A 770 6.18 13.70 12.88
CA PRO A 770 6.82 14.15 14.10
C PRO A 770 7.71 13.07 14.75
N THR A 771 8.93 13.45 15.10
CA THR A 771 9.89 12.66 15.88
C THR A 771 10.04 13.27 17.28
N VAL A 772 9.79 12.46 18.31
CA VAL A 772 10.02 12.80 19.72
C VAL A 772 11.34 12.17 20.16
N LEU A 773 12.28 12.97 20.65
CA LEU A 773 13.53 12.46 21.23
C LEU A 773 13.27 11.89 22.63
N SER A 774 13.86 10.73 22.92
CA SER A 774 13.97 10.16 24.26
C SER A 774 15.46 9.98 24.58
N SER A 775 15.96 10.80 25.50
CA SER A 775 17.39 11.02 25.75
C SER A 775 17.74 10.79 27.23
N TYR A 776 18.93 11.21 27.61
CA TYR A 776 19.52 11.08 28.95
C TYR A 776 20.20 12.41 29.36
N ASN A 777 20.35 12.63 30.67
CA ASN A 777 21.02 13.82 31.20
C ASN A 777 22.52 13.82 30.87
N PHE A 778 23.08 14.98 30.56
CA PHE A 778 24.51 15.12 30.23
C PHE A 778 25.11 16.46 30.66
N ASP A 779 26.36 16.40 31.10
CA ASP A 779 27.13 17.56 31.58
C ASP A 779 28.12 18.12 30.54
N ASN A 780 28.38 17.37 29.45
CA ASN A 780 29.18 17.79 28.30
C ASN A 780 28.62 17.18 27.00
N ASN A 781 29.06 17.69 25.85
CA ASN A 781 28.49 17.32 24.55
C ASN A 781 28.82 15.89 24.14
N ASP A 782 30.02 15.38 24.43
CA ASP A 782 30.47 14.02 24.08
C ASP A 782 29.85 12.91 24.94
N ALA A 783 29.25 13.26 26.07
CA ALA A 783 28.79 12.33 27.09
C ALA A 783 27.89 11.20 26.56
N GLY A 784 28.32 9.97 26.82
CA GLY A 784 27.60 8.73 26.54
C GLY A 784 26.35 8.54 27.40
N ALA A 785 25.56 7.54 27.03
CA ALA A 785 24.39 7.12 27.80
C ALA A 785 24.81 6.45 29.13
N PRO A 786 23.94 6.42 30.16
CA PRO A 786 24.24 5.78 31.44
C PRO A 786 24.63 4.30 31.30
N ASN A 787 25.93 4.00 31.48
CA ASN A 787 26.49 2.66 31.27
C ASN A 787 25.86 1.61 32.21
N GLY A 788 25.50 0.45 31.64
CA GLY A 788 24.97 -0.71 32.37
C GLY A 788 23.57 -0.56 32.97
N ALA A 789 22.97 0.64 32.96
CA ALA A 789 21.64 0.85 33.49
C ALA A 789 20.54 0.36 32.53
N TYR A 790 19.59 -0.42 33.04
CA TYR A 790 18.35 -0.71 32.33
C TYR A 790 17.59 0.60 32.07
N GLY A 791 17.20 0.86 30.82
CA GLY A 791 16.42 2.02 30.44
C GLY A 791 15.03 1.92 31.08
N THR A 792 14.78 2.74 32.10
CA THR A 792 13.64 2.56 33.01
C THR A 792 12.95 3.89 33.29
N CYS A 793 11.76 4.08 32.71
CA CYS A 793 10.93 5.26 32.91
C CYS A 793 9.94 5.05 34.07
N ASN A 794 10.26 5.60 35.25
CA ASN A 794 9.40 5.55 36.42
C ASN A 794 8.35 6.69 36.36
N GLY A 795 7.47 6.63 35.36
CA GLY A 795 6.52 7.69 35.05
C GLY A 795 7.14 8.78 34.17
N ALA A 796 6.91 10.05 34.53
CA ALA A 796 7.38 11.22 33.78
C ALA A 796 8.86 11.57 34.00
N GLY A 797 9.61 10.76 34.75
CA GLY A 797 11.07 10.87 34.88
C GLY A 797 11.72 9.48 34.77
N GLY A 798 12.88 9.41 34.12
CA GLY A 798 13.66 8.19 34.08
C GLY A 798 14.50 7.98 35.34
N ALA A 799 14.78 6.72 35.66
CA ALA A 799 15.80 6.38 36.65
C ALA A 799 17.21 6.53 36.05
N ASN A 800 18.23 6.57 36.91
CA ASN A 800 19.65 6.40 36.53
C ASN A 800 20.16 7.36 35.43
N GLY A 801 19.58 8.56 35.31
CA GLY A 801 19.98 9.58 34.33
C GLY A 801 19.17 9.59 33.03
N TRP A 802 18.22 8.68 32.82
CA TRP A 802 17.30 8.72 31.68
C TRP A 802 16.29 9.87 31.81
N LEU A 803 15.95 10.55 30.72
CA LEU A 803 15.01 11.68 30.72
C LEU A 803 13.57 11.28 30.35
N CYS A 804 13.43 10.26 29.48
CA CYS A 804 12.14 9.70 29.08
C CYS A 804 11.11 10.73 28.57
N GLN A 805 11.51 11.69 27.73
CA GLN A 805 10.62 12.79 27.31
C GLN A 805 9.34 12.30 26.62
N HIS A 806 9.40 11.15 25.93
CA HIS A 806 8.24 10.48 25.34
C HIS A 806 7.17 10.04 26.36
N ARG A 807 7.53 9.91 27.65
CA ARG A 807 6.62 9.60 28.77
C ARG A 807 6.15 10.83 29.56
N TRP A 808 6.67 12.03 29.30
CA TRP A 808 6.21 13.25 29.99
C TRP A 808 4.74 13.48 29.70
N THR A 809 3.90 13.73 30.71
CA THR A 809 2.43 13.66 30.62
C THR A 809 1.85 14.35 29.38
N ALA A 810 2.29 15.59 29.12
CA ALA A 810 1.84 16.36 27.96
C ALA A 810 2.27 15.74 26.63
N ILE A 811 3.54 15.31 26.50
CA ILE A 811 4.07 14.72 25.28
C ILE A 811 3.38 13.37 25.00
N ALA A 812 3.25 12.53 26.04
CA ALA A 812 2.59 11.23 25.99
C ALA A 812 1.13 11.32 25.53
N GLY A 813 0.33 12.21 26.13
CA GLY A 813 -1.07 12.39 25.74
C GLY A 813 -1.24 13.00 24.34
N MET A 814 -0.29 13.82 23.90
CA MET A 814 -0.31 14.41 22.57
C MET A 814 0.04 13.43 21.43
N ILE A 815 0.63 12.26 21.72
CA ILE A 815 0.72 11.15 20.74
C ILE A 815 -0.71 10.70 20.36
N GLY A 816 -1.59 10.54 21.35
CA GLY A 816 -3.02 10.25 21.14
C GLY A 816 -3.72 11.35 20.35
N PHE A 817 -3.45 12.62 20.68
CA PHE A 817 -3.97 13.77 19.93
C PHE A 817 -3.59 13.73 18.44
N TYR A 818 -2.30 13.54 18.12
CA TYR A 818 -1.82 13.51 16.74
C TYR A 818 -2.52 12.39 15.94
N ASN A 819 -2.57 11.19 16.51
CA ASN A 819 -3.17 10.02 15.86
C ASN A 819 -4.69 10.19 15.61
N GLN A 820 -5.40 10.88 16.49
CA GLN A 820 -6.82 11.19 16.29
C GLN A 820 -7.04 12.33 15.28
N ALA A 821 -6.14 13.32 15.25
CA ALA A 821 -6.21 14.47 14.34
C ALA A 821 -5.76 14.14 12.91
N GLY A 822 -4.90 13.13 12.73
CA GLY A 822 -4.39 12.70 11.44
C GLY A 822 -3.85 13.86 10.58
N THR A 823 -4.31 13.93 9.33
CA THR A 823 -3.97 14.99 8.36
C THR A 823 -4.98 16.14 8.32
N THR A 824 -5.95 16.22 9.24
CA THR A 824 -7.00 17.26 9.24
C THR A 824 -6.40 18.66 9.36
N GLY A 825 -6.96 19.66 8.65
CA GLY A 825 -6.47 21.04 8.71
C GLY A 825 -6.66 21.74 10.06
N VAL A 826 -6.02 22.90 10.23
CA VAL A 826 -6.23 23.80 11.37
C VAL A 826 -7.59 24.49 11.24
N THR A 827 -8.33 24.57 12.34
CA THR A 827 -9.68 25.15 12.44
C THR A 827 -9.82 25.98 13.72
N SER A 828 -10.80 26.87 13.80
CA SER A 828 -11.10 27.66 15.01
C SER A 828 -9.87 28.31 15.68
N TRP A 829 -8.98 28.92 14.89
CA TRP A 829 -7.78 29.56 15.42
C TRP A 829 -8.13 30.80 16.26
N VAL A 830 -7.69 30.80 17.52
CA VAL A 830 -7.78 31.89 18.49
C VAL A 830 -6.37 32.31 18.89
N GLN A 831 -6.18 33.61 19.08
CA GLN A 831 -4.95 34.20 19.59
C GLN A 831 -5.31 35.15 20.75
N GLY A 832 -4.75 34.90 21.94
CA GLY A 832 -4.96 35.74 23.13
C GLY A 832 -3.92 36.85 23.25
N SER A 833 -2.66 36.51 23.02
CA SER A 833 -1.48 37.39 23.00
C SER A 833 -0.54 36.91 21.88
N ASN A 834 0.70 37.41 21.82
CA ASN A 834 1.71 36.83 20.93
C ASN A 834 2.19 35.43 21.41
N GLN A 835 1.96 35.10 22.69
CA GLN A 835 2.37 33.87 23.37
C GLN A 835 1.19 32.95 23.79
N GLN A 836 -0.05 33.27 23.37
CA GLN A 836 -1.26 32.50 23.67
C GLN A 836 -2.02 32.16 22.39
N ILE A 837 -2.14 30.86 22.07
CA ILE A 837 -2.82 30.36 20.87
C ILE A 837 -3.73 29.18 21.20
N ALA A 838 -4.81 29.02 20.44
CA ALA A 838 -5.65 27.82 20.50
C ALA A 838 -6.23 27.49 19.12
N PHE A 839 -6.45 26.21 18.84
CA PHE A 839 -7.05 25.76 17.57
C PHE A 839 -7.61 24.34 17.66
N GLY A 840 -8.60 24.07 16.81
CA GLY A 840 -9.13 22.74 16.52
C GLY A 840 -8.42 22.07 15.33
N ARG A 841 -8.51 20.75 15.26
CA ARG A 841 -8.17 19.92 14.08
C ARG A 841 -9.46 19.29 13.55
N GLY A 842 -10.32 20.11 12.95
CA GLY A 842 -11.69 19.73 12.64
C GLY A 842 -12.46 19.28 13.87
N SER A 843 -13.28 18.24 13.74
CA SER A 843 -14.05 17.64 14.83
C SER A 843 -13.28 16.60 15.66
N ALA A 844 -12.00 16.33 15.34
CA ALA A 844 -11.22 15.29 15.98
C ALA A 844 -10.55 15.72 17.29
N SER A 845 -10.02 16.95 17.36
CA SER A 845 -9.28 17.44 18.52
C SER A 845 -9.22 18.97 18.63
N PHE A 846 -8.85 19.48 19.81
CA PHE A 846 -8.66 20.91 20.09
C PHE A 846 -7.56 21.13 21.14
N VAL A 847 -6.67 22.10 20.92
CA VAL A 847 -5.56 22.48 21.81
C VAL A 847 -5.59 23.97 22.14
N ALA A 848 -5.15 24.34 23.34
CA ALA A 848 -4.76 25.70 23.70
C ALA A 848 -3.40 25.70 24.43
N ILE A 849 -2.50 26.60 24.04
CA ILE A 849 -1.12 26.71 24.53
C ILE A 849 -0.92 28.12 25.08
N ASN A 850 -0.40 28.20 26.32
CA ASN A 850 -0.11 29.45 27.01
C ASN A 850 1.37 29.50 27.41
N ASN A 851 2.16 30.29 26.67
CA ASN A 851 3.57 30.55 26.94
C ASN A 851 3.80 31.87 27.70
N GLU A 852 2.78 32.41 28.36
CA GLU A 852 2.90 33.52 29.32
C GLU A 852 3.11 33.00 30.76
N ASP A 853 3.55 33.87 31.66
CA ASP A 853 3.72 33.60 33.09
C ASP A 853 2.43 33.78 33.93
N GLY A 854 1.32 34.17 33.30
CA GLY A 854 -0.01 34.26 33.91
C GLY A 854 -0.99 33.26 33.27
N GLU A 855 -2.09 32.95 33.96
CA GLU A 855 -3.13 32.06 33.42
C GLU A 855 -3.99 32.70 32.32
N TRP A 856 -4.49 31.88 31.40
CA TRP A 856 -5.37 32.31 30.31
C TRP A 856 -6.74 31.63 30.41
N THR A 857 -7.76 32.34 30.88
CA THR A 857 -9.16 31.86 30.86
C THR A 857 -9.88 32.41 29.63
N HIS A 858 -10.44 31.52 28.80
CA HIS A 858 -11.13 31.92 27.58
C HIS A 858 -12.30 30.99 27.21
N ALA A 859 -13.25 31.50 26.43
CA ALA A 859 -14.37 30.75 25.87
C ALA A 859 -14.06 30.37 24.42
N PHE A 860 -13.67 29.11 24.19
CA PHE A 860 -13.21 28.61 22.91
C PHE A 860 -14.38 28.06 22.07
N GLN A 861 -14.34 28.36 20.76
CA GLN A 861 -15.20 27.73 19.76
C GLN A 861 -14.49 26.49 19.19
N THR A 862 -15.20 25.39 19.02
CA THR A 862 -14.62 24.10 18.59
C THR A 862 -15.61 23.29 17.76
N SER A 863 -15.09 22.50 16.82
CA SER A 863 -15.89 21.51 16.07
C SER A 863 -15.94 20.14 16.78
N LEU A 864 -15.33 20.00 17.97
CA LEU A 864 -15.49 18.81 18.81
C LEU A 864 -16.99 18.54 19.06
N PRO A 865 -17.44 17.27 19.00
CA PRO A 865 -18.78 16.89 19.45
C PRO A 865 -19.09 17.35 20.87
N SER A 866 -20.36 17.52 21.21
CA SER A 866 -20.74 17.82 22.59
C SER A 866 -20.47 16.62 23.51
N GLY A 867 -20.04 16.88 24.74
CA GLY A 867 -19.62 15.86 25.72
C GLY A 867 -18.52 16.34 26.65
N THR A 868 -18.15 15.51 27.62
CA THR A 868 -17.07 15.80 28.59
C THR A 868 -15.75 15.20 28.10
N TYR A 869 -14.67 15.98 28.10
CA TYR A 869 -13.37 15.58 27.58
C TYR A 869 -12.28 15.75 28.64
N ARG A 870 -11.55 14.68 28.92
CA ARG A 870 -10.35 14.72 29.76
C ARG A 870 -9.25 15.51 29.06
N ASN A 871 -8.54 16.36 29.78
CA ASN A 871 -7.31 16.98 29.28
C ASN A 871 -6.24 15.88 29.05
N VAL A 872 -5.59 15.89 27.90
CA VAL A 872 -4.47 14.98 27.60
C VAL A 872 -3.10 15.66 27.68
N ALA A 873 -3.06 17.00 27.75
CA ALA A 873 -1.82 17.75 27.98
C ALA A 873 -1.45 17.87 29.48
N GLY A 874 -2.37 17.52 30.38
CA GLY A 874 -2.22 17.64 31.83
C GLY A 874 -3.53 17.24 32.54
N ASP A 875 -3.73 17.74 33.76
CA ASP A 875 -4.92 17.43 34.56
C ASP A 875 -6.18 18.19 34.11
N GLY A 876 -7.34 17.74 34.62
CA GLY A 876 -8.64 18.39 34.43
C GLY A 876 -9.48 17.83 33.27
N GLN A 877 -10.66 18.43 33.09
CA GLN A 877 -11.60 18.11 32.01
C GLN A 877 -12.46 19.32 31.65
N ILE A 878 -12.97 19.37 30.42
CA ILE A 878 -13.97 20.33 29.96
C ILE A 878 -15.28 19.63 29.65
N THR A 879 -16.37 20.39 29.49
CA THR A 879 -17.56 19.92 28.77
C THR A 879 -17.81 20.84 27.58
N VAL A 880 -17.87 20.25 26.38
CA VAL A 880 -18.23 20.94 25.14
C VAL A 880 -19.75 20.92 25.00
N SER A 881 -20.34 22.09 24.77
CA SER A 881 -21.77 22.28 24.53
C SER A 881 -21.98 23.29 23.41
N ASN A 882 -22.86 22.97 22.45
CA ASN A 882 -23.20 23.84 21.32
C ASN A 882 -21.98 24.37 20.54
N GLY A 883 -20.94 23.53 20.37
CA GLY A 883 -19.70 23.91 19.68
C GLY A 883 -18.76 24.81 20.48
N SER A 884 -18.94 24.92 21.80
CA SER A 884 -18.12 25.81 22.65
C SER A 884 -17.82 25.21 24.02
N PHE A 885 -16.76 25.72 24.66
CA PHE A 885 -16.43 25.45 26.07
C PHE A 885 -15.61 26.60 26.66
N THR A 886 -15.56 26.71 27.99
CA THR A 886 -14.61 27.59 28.70
C THR A 886 -13.52 26.75 29.35
N ALA A 887 -12.27 27.21 29.26
CA ALA A 887 -11.15 26.60 29.97
C ALA A 887 -10.15 27.66 30.44
N THR A 888 -9.45 27.34 31.53
CA THR A 888 -8.28 28.06 32.02
C THR A 888 -7.04 27.27 31.62
N VAL A 889 -6.12 27.91 30.91
CA VAL A 889 -4.81 27.37 30.55
C VAL A 889 -3.78 27.96 31.53
N PRO A 890 -3.15 27.15 32.41
CA PRO A 890 -2.20 27.67 33.38
C PRO A 890 -0.99 28.37 32.73
N SER A 891 -0.25 29.15 33.52
CA SER A 891 1.03 29.75 33.11
C SER A 891 2.01 28.69 32.60
N ARG A 892 2.71 28.97 31.49
CA ARG A 892 3.68 28.06 30.85
C ARG A 892 3.16 26.62 30.69
N SER A 893 1.89 26.49 30.26
CA SER A 893 1.16 25.22 30.19
C SER A 893 0.26 25.12 28.95
N ALA A 894 -0.36 23.96 28.76
CA ALA A 894 -1.30 23.71 27.68
C ALA A 894 -2.47 22.83 28.15
N VAL A 895 -3.59 22.93 27.43
CA VAL A 895 -4.72 22.00 27.56
C VAL A 895 -5.06 21.44 26.18
N ALA A 896 -5.37 20.15 26.11
CA ALA A 896 -5.64 19.47 24.85
C ALA A 896 -6.71 18.38 25.01
N TYR A 897 -7.56 18.24 24.00
CA TYR A 897 -8.74 17.37 24.02
C TYR A 897 -8.90 16.69 22.66
N HIS A 898 -9.29 15.43 22.62
CA HIS A 898 -9.58 14.70 21.37
C HIS A 898 -10.72 13.69 21.54
N VAL A 899 -11.33 13.23 20.44
CA VAL A 899 -12.50 12.33 20.48
C VAL A 899 -12.22 11.02 21.23
N GLY A 900 -11.04 10.41 21.07
CA GLY A 900 -10.59 9.27 21.90
C GLY A 900 -10.30 9.56 23.39
N ALA A 901 -10.58 10.77 23.90
CA ALA A 901 -10.45 11.18 25.30
C ALA A 901 -11.76 11.79 25.85
N LYS A 902 -12.88 11.53 25.16
CA LYS A 902 -14.23 11.80 25.65
C LYS A 902 -14.64 10.74 26.68
N ASN A 903 -15.28 11.20 27.75
CA ASN A 903 -15.94 10.36 28.77
C ASN A 903 -17.39 10.03 28.38
#